data_AF-E6PZ81-F1
#
_entry.id   AF-E6PZ81-F1
#
_cell.length_a   1.000
_cell.length_b   1.000
_cell.length_c   1.000
_cell.angle_alpha   90.00
_cell.angle_beta   90.00
_cell.angle_gamma   90.00
#
_symmetry.space_group_name_H-M   'P 1'
#
loop_
_entity.id
_entity.type
_entity.pdbx_description
1 polymer ?
#
loop_
_entity_poly.entity_id
_entity_poly.type
_entity_poly.pdbx_seq_one_letter_code
_entity_poly.pdbx_strand_id
1 'polypeptide(L)'
;MADVSFTVDGKKLTAPAGTLLIEACRKAGIEIPAFCYYPGLSLQAACRMCVVRQEKVPKLQTACTTPVGEGQVFITESAEIAQARKATLELLLGNHPLDCPVCDAGGECELQDMTFKYGAGESLYSEAKQHREEQQWSPAVYFDRPRCILCYRCVRMCGEGMDVWALGIQNRGSSATIAPNGGDHLDCEQCGMCIDACPVGALTSGTYRYKTRPWEMNHVSTVCTHCGDGCKVTLGIRQANDGAEIIRADNRDKSGINGDFLCAKGRFGFDFVESAERITQPMVRNNAGALEATTWEKALKLVAAKFSEARDSRGGESIAVIGSNQTTNEENYLLQKFARTALRTNNIDHERSTDYATFARFLAGSTGRTASEREIASAKAILLIGGNPTEEHPLLAWSLRTNFRLNQARLYVANSRAIKLERQAQKALRLAEGSYAALTRYLGGEDVALASTAGAAEFREAVLAEESLVVVCGEEYRGETLAALLRWGLAREGVKFALLGDFVNERGAADMGLYPDLLPGYQSLTASAISAEYVGMPTTAGRNLAEIFDAAGAGEVAALYVVGANPVATLGVKAEALKKTFVVVQDMFLTATAALADVVLPATSLYEKTGTVTNSYGDVQMVKKAADKAGVKPDFEILVRLAGAMGVDVRKLVPFGSSESGLGQRGDMGQTRGAQSGEADRHAVWLVANGLESKLSPFDPLAVLDEIERLVAGYKLDRLNLFGGNEAATDPGRVSGLAPQAGFVSLTEIGGRKDGVMATHPGLFTSGELGSLRASAQMISYELALGLSLVGIVLRTGSLSLTDIVKVQSVHGIASWNVFGGGQIIAFFIYLMAAYAETNRAPFDLPEAETELTGGYHTEYSSMKFAMFFMAEYGNMITVGCVATLLFLGGWTSPFGDLIPPPQNIVVHALVPIFWFVAKVFSFLFLYIWVRGTLPRFRYDQLMGFGWKFLLPVAMLNIVGTSLVLALF
;
A
#
# COMPACT_ATOMS: atom_id res chain seq x y z
N MET A 1 -34.69 -8.07 -13.33
CA MET A 1 -35.20 -9.27 -14.02
C MET A 1 -36.34 -9.85 -13.21
N ALA A 2 -37.32 -10.50 -13.82
CA ALA A 2 -38.40 -11.15 -13.07
C ALA A 2 -37.84 -12.32 -12.25
N ASP A 3 -38.40 -12.52 -11.07
CA ASP A 3 -38.05 -13.67 -10.23
C ASP A 3 -38.60 -14.96 -10.83
N VAL A 4 -37.81 -16.03 -10.72
CA VAL A 4 -38.20 -17.38 -11.14
C VAL A 4 -38.31 -18.29 -9.93
N SER A 5 -39.31 -19.16 -9.95
CA SER A 5 -39.52 -20.21 -8.94
C SER A 5 -38.93 -21.53 -9.42
N PHE A 6 -38.15 -22.18 -8.57
CA PHE A 6 -37.54 -23.48 -8.83
C PHE A 6 -37.51 -24.31 -7.54
N THR A 7 -37.25 -25.61 -7.64
CA THR A 7 -37.27 -26.52 -6.49
C THR A 7 -35.88 -27.12 -6.29
N VAL A 8 -35.39 -27.10 -5.05
CA VAL A 8 -34.14 -27.75 -4.64
C VAL A 8 -34.42 -28.66 -3.45
N ASP A 9 -34.17 -29.96 -3.60
CA ASP A 9 -34.41 -30.97 -2.55
C ASP A 9 -35.83 -30.90 -1.96
N GLY A 10 -36.82 -30.70 -2.84
CA GLY A 10 -38.24 -30.56 -2.46
C GLY A 10 -38.63 -29.20 -1.88
N LYS A 11 -37.68 -28.28 -1.66
CA LYS A 11 -37.94 -26.90 -1.20
C LYS A 11 -38.11 -25.96 -2.38
N LYS A 12 -39.22 -25.22 -2.42
CA LYS A 12 -39.45 -24.18 -3.42
C LYS A 12 -38.65 -22.92 -3.07
N LEU A 13 -37.81 -22.47 -3.98
CA LEU A 13 -36.97 -21.29 -3.86
C LEU A 13 -37.31 -20.29 -4.97
N THR A 14 -37.02 -19.02 -4.69
CA THR A 14 -37.25 -17.91 -5.62
C THR A 14 -35.97 -17.09 -5.73
N ALA A 15 -35.55 -16.76 -6.94
CA ALA A 15 -34.41 -15.88 -7.19
C ALA A 15 -34.58 -15.14 -8.53
N PRO A 16 -33.88 -14.01 -8.74
CA PRO A 16 -33.90 -13.32 -10.03
C PRO A 16 -33.46 -14.25 -11.16
N ALA A 17 -34.14 -14.21 -12.30
CA ALA A 17 -33.77 -14.98 -13.49
C ALA A 17 -32.28 -14.78 -13.84
N GLY A 18 -31.58 -15.87 -14.17
CA GLY A 18 -30.15 -15.84 -14.49
C GLY A 18 -29.21 -15.95 -13.30
N THR A 19 -29.72 -15.92 -12.05
CA THR A 19 -28.90 -16.22 -10.86
C THR A 19 -28.33 -17.64 -10.96
N LEU A 20 -27.06 -17.82 -10.60
CA LEU A 20 -26.45 -19.15 -10.59
C LEU A 20 -27.06 -20.01 -9.47
N LEU A 21 -27.30 -21.30 -9.75
CA LEU A 21 -27.88 -22.23 -8.78
C LEU A 21 -27.10 -22.24 -7.47
N ILE A 22 -25.76 -22.24 -7.53
CA ILE A 22 -24.91 -22.21 -6.34
C ILE A 22 -25.15 -20.98 -5.45
N GLU A 23 -25.44 -19.82 -6.03
CA GLU A 23 -25.70 -18.58 -5.29
C GLU A 23 -27.11 -18.59 -4.70
N ALA A 24 -28.09 -19.05 -5.48
CA ALA A 24 -29.47 -19.14 -5.03
C ALA A 24 -29.62 -20.16 -3.88
N CYS A 25 -28.95 -21.31 -3.97
CA CYS A 25 -28.86 -22.29 -2.88
C CYS A 25 -28.17 -21.70 -1.65
N ARG A 26 -27.02 -21.01 -1.82
CA ARG A 26 -26.30 -20.37 -0.71
C ARG A 26 -27.19 -19.36 0.04
N LYS A 27 -27.92 -18.51 -0.69
CA LYS A 27 -28.88 -17.55 -0.07
C LYS A 27 -30.00 -18.23 0.69
N ALA A 28 -30.40 -19.44 0.27
CA ALA A 28 -31.40 -20.26 0.95
C ALA A 28 -30.83 -21.15 2.09
N GLY A 29 -29.54 -21.02 2.42
CA GLY A 29 -28.88 -21.85 3.42
C GLY A 29 -28.61 -23.30 2.98
N ILE A 30 -28.65 -23.59 1.68
CA ILE A 30 -28.30 -24.89 1.10
C ILE A 30 -26.86 -24.81 0.58
N GLU A 31 -25.96 -25.54 1.23
CA GLU A 31 -24.54 -25.56 0.90
C GLU A 31 -24.25 -26.53 -0.25
N ILE A 32 -23.62 -26.03 -1.32
CA ILE A 32 -23.10 -26.86 -2.42
C ILE A 32 -21.57 -26.70 -2.47
N PRO A 33 -20.78 -27.78 -2.31
CA PRO A 33 -19.32 -27.69 -2.21
C PRO A 33 -18.68 -27.31 -3.55
N ALA A 34 -17.71 -26.40 -3.54
CA ALA A 34 -17.00 -25.98 -4.75
C ALA A 34 -15.59 -25.41 -4.45
N PHE A 35 -14.55 -25.92 -5.13
CA PHE A 35 -13.17 -25.40 -5.01
C PHE A 35 -12.81 -24.29 -5.98
N CYS A 36 -13.37 -24.31 -7.20
CA CYS A 36 -13.01 -23.34 -8.24
C CYS A 36 -14.01 -22.18 -8.33
N TYR A 37 -15.23 -22.34 -7.83
CA TYR A 37 -16.18 -21.24 -7.84
C TYR A 37 -15.79 -20.21 -6.78
N TYR A 38 -15.80 -18.94 -7.16
CA TYR A 38 -15.54 -17.81 -6.27
C TYR A 38 -16.46 -16.66 -6.74
N PRO A 39 -17.23 -16.03 -5.84
CA PRO A 39 -18.23 -15.03 -6.22
C PRO A 39 -17.64 -13.87 -7.02
N GLY A 40 -18.36 -13.43 -8.05
CA GLY A 40 -17.96 -12.29 -8.84
C GLY A 40 -16.74 -12.52 -9.76
N LEU A 41 -16.19 -13.74 -9.88
CA LEU A 41 -15.19 -14.08 -10.91
C LEU A 41 -15.80 -14.90 -12.05
N SER A 42 -15.12 -14.97 -13.20
CA SER A 42 -15.55 -15.76 -14.35
C SER A 42 -15.74 -17.23 -14.00
N LEU A 43 -16.65 -17.91 -14.69
CA LEU A 43 -17.04 -19.28 -14.38
C LEU A 43 -16.12 -20.29 -15.09
N GLN A 44 -15.61 -21.29 -14.36
CA GLN A 44 -14.66 -22.28 -14.91
C GLN A 44 -15.17 -23.72 -14.87
N ALA A 45 -15.94 -24.10 -13.85
CA ALA A 45 -16.34 -25.49 -13.60
C ALA A 45 -15.17 -26.50 -13.57
N ALA A 46 -13.94 -26.05 -13.27
CA ALA A 46 -12.73 -26.88 -13.30
C ALA A 46 -12.77 -28.05 -12.30
N CYS A 47 -13.25 -27.82 -11.07
CA CYS A 47 -13.16 -28.80 -9.99
C CYS A 47 -14.24 -29.90 -10.00
N ARG A 48 -15.40 -29.66 -10.64
CA ARG A 48 -16.56 -30.58 -10.64
C ARG A 48 -17.12 -31.00 -9.27
N MET A 49 -16.70 -30.38 -8.17
CA MET A 49 -17.22 -30.69 -6.83
C MET A 49 -18.70 -30.27 -6.63
N CYS A 50 -19.14 -29.23 -7.35
CA CYS A 50 -20.48 -28.64 -7.24
C CYS A 50 -21.57 -29.35 -8.07
N VAL A 51 -21.34 -30.61 -8.43
CA VAL A 51 -22.29 -31.36 -9.26
C VAL A 51 -23.60 -31.60 -8.52
N VAL A 52 -24.70 -31.44 -9.26
CA VAL A 52 -26.08 -31.65 -8.83
C VAL A 52 -26.86 -32.39 -9.91
N ARG A 53 -27.96 -33.03 -9.52
CA ARG A 53 -28.89 -33.67 -10.46
C ARG A 53 -29.97 -32.67 -10.84
N GLN A 54 -30.12 -32.39 -12.13
CA GLN A 54 -31.25 -31.64 -12.67
C GLN A 54 -32.23 -32.62 -13.32
N GLU A 55 -33.53 -32.47 -13.02
CA GLU A 55 -34.55 -33.30 -13.67
C GLU A 55 -34.54 -33.13 -15.19
N LYS A 56 -34.83 -34.22 -15.91
CA LYS A 56 -34.86 -34.27 -17.38
C LYS A 56 -33.51 -34.00 -18.06
N VAL A 57 -32.41 -33.92 -17.30
CA VAL A 57 -31.05 -33.83 -17.82
C VAL A 57 -30.28 -35.12 -17.47
N PRO A 58 -29.72 -35.83 -18.46
CA PRO A 58 -29.16 -37.17 -18.22
C PRO A 58 -27.86 -37.14 -17.42
N LYS A 59 -27.05 -36.09 -17.55
CA LYS A 59 -25.78 -35.93 -16.82
C LYS A 59 -25.94 -35.01 -15.63
N LEU A 60 -25.13 -35.23 -14.58
CA LEU A 60 -24.98 -34.27 -13.50
C LEU A 60 -24.53 -32.91 -14.04
N GLN A 61 -25.11 -31.84 -13.52
CA GLN A 61 -24.85 -30.46 -13.92
C GLN A 61 -24.01 -29.77 -12.85
N THR A 62 -23.19 -28.81 -13.23
CA THR A 62 -22.38 -28.02 -12.30
C THR A 62 -23.16 -26.81 -11.80
N ALA A 63 -23.48 -26.77 -10.50
CA ALA A 63 -24.27 -25.69 -9.91
C ALA A 63 -23.64 -24.29 -10.09
N CYS A 64 -22.31 -24.22 -10.26
CA CYS A 64 -21.60 -22.95 -10.47
C CYS A 64 -21.72 -22.37 -11.88
N THR A 65 -22.27 -23.11 -12.85
CA THR A 65 -22.48 -22.64 -14.23
C THR A 65 -23.93 -22.73 -14.69
N THR A 66 -24.81 -23.30 -13.86
CA THR A 66 -26.22 -23.49 -14.20
C THR A 66 -27.03 -22.29 -13.68
N PRO A 67 -27.56 -21.42 -14.56
CA PRO A 67 -28.51 -20.40 -14.15
C PRO A 67 -29.86 -21.04 -13.82
N VAL A 68 -30.54 -20.52 -12.80
CA VAL A 68 -31.89 -20.97 -12.42
C VAL A 68 -32.94 -20.40 -13.36
N GLY A 69 -33.96 -21.22 -13.64
CA GLY A 69 -35.10 -20.90 -14.48
C GLY A 69 -36.40 -21.48 -13.92
N GLU A 70 -37.53 -20.98 -14.44
CA GLU A 70 -38.86 -21.32 -13.94
C GLU A 70 -39.15 -22.83 -14.01
N GLY A 71 -39.67 -23.39 -12.91
CA GLY A 71 -40.10 -24.78 -12.82
C GLY A 71 -38.98 -25.82 -12.85
N GLN A 72 -37.71 -25.40 -12.80
CA GLN A 72 -36.59 -26.34 -12.72
C GLN A 72 -36.57 -27.05 -11.36
N VAL A 73 -36.16 -28.32 -11.36
CA VAL A 73 -36.04 -29.13 -10.16
C VAL A 73 -34.63 -29.69 -10.07
N PHE A 74 -34.00 -29.47 -8.93
CA PHE A 74 -32.64 -29.88 -8.61
C PHE A 74 -32.61 -30.75 -7.36
N ILE A 75 -31.73 -31.74 -7.37
CA ILE A 75 -31.39 -32.60 -6.23
C ILE A 75 -29.90 -32.40 -5.95
N THR A 76 -29.57 -31.99 -4.73
CA THR A 76 -28.18 -31.70 -4.33
C THR A 76 -27.49 -32.87 -3.65
N GLU A 77 -28.27 -33.82 -3.13
CA GLU A 77 -27.79 -35.03 -2.45
C GLU A 77 -28.45 -36.29 -3.03
N SER A 78 -27.63 -37.23 -3.50
CA SER A 78 -28.03 -38.55 -3.96
C SER A 78 -26.84 -39.51 -3.92
N ALA A 79 -27.06 -40.83 -3.97
CA ALA A 79 -25.97 -41.81 -4.00
C ALA A 79 -25.00 -41.58 -5.18
N GLU A 80 -25.53 -41.16 -6.33
CA GLU A 80 -24.73 -40.85 -7.51
C GLU A 80 -23.89 -39.58 -7.33
N ILE A 81 -24.45 -38.53 -6.72
CA ILE A 81 -23.73 -37.29 -6.43
C ILE A 81 -22.63 -37.54 -5.39
N ALA A 82 -22.94 -38.30 -4.34
CA ALA A 82 -21.96 -38.70 -3.32
C ALA A 82 -20.79 -39.46 -3.95
N GLN A 83 -21.06 -40.42 -4.83
CA GLN A 83 -20.02 -41.15 -5.55
C GLN A 83 -19.19 -40.24 -6.47
N ALA A 84 -19.82 -39.29 -7.17
CA ALA A 84 -19.12 -38.33 -8.03
C ALA A 84 -18.19 -37.39 -7.25
N ARG A 85 -18.64 -36.88 -6.09
CA ARG A 85 -17.83 -36.04 -5.19
C ARG A 85 -16.67 -36.83 -4.59
N LYS A 86 -16.94 -38.06 -4.11
CA LYS A 86 -15.92 -38.98 -3.60
C LYS A 86 -14.83 -39.23 -4.64
N ALA A 87 -15.20 -39.61 -5.86
CA ALA A 87 -14.25 -39.87 -6.95
C ALA A 87 -13.43 -38.62 -7.34
N THR A 88 -14.07 -37.43 -7.31
CA THR A 88 -13.36 -36.16 -7.55
C THR A 88 -12.29 -35.90 -6.49
N LEU A 89 -12.62 -36.11 -5.22
CA LEU A 89 -11.66 -35.96 -4.12
C LEU A 89 -10.54 -36.99 -4.19
N GLU A 90 -10.84 -38.25 -4.49
CA GLU A 90 -9.82 -39.29 -4.73
C GLU A 90 -8.83 -38.87 -5.83
N LEU A 91 -9.32 -38.32 -6.96
CA LEU A 91 -8.47 -37.83 -8.05
C LEU A 91 -7.58 -36.65 -7.62
N LEU A 92 -8.13 -35.69 -6.88
CA LEU A 92 -7.35 -34.55 -6.36
C LEU A 92 -6.28 -35.01 -5.38
N LEU A 93 -6.63 -35.95 -4.49
CA LEU A 93 -5.74 -36.52 -3.50
C LEU A 93 -4.71 -37.49 -4.08
N GLY A 94 -4.84 -37.93 -5.34
CA GLY A 94 -3.87 -38.83 -5.97
C GLY A 94 -2.43 -38.29 -5.90
N ASN A 95 -2.22 -37.04 -6.34
CA ASN A 95 -0.91 -36.38 -6.30
C ASN A 95 -0.73 -35.37 -5.15
N HIS A 96 -1.79 -34.97 -4.45
CA HIS A 96 -1.69 -34.03 -3.33
C HIS A 96 -0.89 -34.64 -2.15
N PRO A 97 0.13 -33.95 -1.60
CA PRO A 97 1.00 -34.48 -0.55
C PRO A 97 0.25 -34.65 0.77
N LEU A 98 0.74 -35.55 1.63
CA LEU A 98 0.21 -35.79 2.97
C LEU A 98 0.77 -34.78 3.98
N ASP A 99 0.81 -33.52 3.59
CA ASP A 99 1.45 -32.42 4.31
C ASP A 99 0.53 -31.76 5.33
N CYS A 100 -0.72 -32.22 5.50
CA CYS A 100 -1.69 -31.59 6.41
C CYS A 100 -1.12 -31.23 7.80
N PRO A 101 -0.25 -32.04 8.44
CA PRO A 101 0.34 -31.68 9.74
C PRO A 101 1.32 -30.50 9.69
N VAL A 102 2.04 -30.31 8.57
CA VAL A 102 3.03 -29.25 8.39
C VAL A 102 2.47 -28.04 7.63
N CYS A 103 1.44 -28.25 6.82
CA CYS A 103 0.76 -27.25 6.01
C CYS A 103 0.18 -26.13 6.87
N ASP A 104 0.44 -24.89 6.46
CA ASP A 104 0.03 -23.68 7.17
C ASP A 104 -1.49 -23.48 7.17
N ALA A 105 -2.15 -23.86 6.06
CA ALA A 105 -3.61 -23.85 5.92
C ALA A 105 -4.29 -25.04 6.61
N GLY A 106 -3.55 -25.94 7.28
CA GLY A 106 -4.13 -27.04 8.03
C GLY A 106 -5.10 -26.52 9.09
N GLY A 107 -6.36 -26.97 9.05
CA GLY A 107 -7.45 -26.49 9.92
C GLY A 107 -8.35 -25.42 9.31
N GLU A 108 -7.96 -24.80 8.19
CA GLU A 108 -8.80 -23.86 7.42
C GLU A 108 -8.78 -24.15 5.91
N CYS A 109 -8.32 -25.34 5.53
CA CYS A 109 -8.19 -25.78 4.14
C CYS A 109 -9.51 -26.38 3.63
N GLU A 110 -10.10 -25.77 2.59
CA GLU A 110 -11.34 -26.28 1.98
C GLU A 110 -11.19 -27.74 1.51
N LEU A 111 -10.02 -28.14 1.01
CA LEU A 111 -9.78 -29.53 0.57
C LEU A 111 -9.79 -30.51 1.73
N GLN A 112 -9.25 -30.11 2.89
CA GLN A 112 -9.26 -30.93 4.09
C GLN A 112 -10.70 -31.16 4.56
N ASP A 113 -11.49 -30.09 4.68
CA ASP A 113 -12.87 -30.15 5.16
C ASP A 113 -13.78 -30.95 4.21
N MET A 114 -13.63 -30.74 2.90
CA MET A 114 -14.39 -31.49 1.90
C MET A 114 -13.98 -32.96 1.84
N THR A 115 -12.70 -33.28 2.06
CA THR A 115 -12.24 -34.67 2.16
C THR A 115 -12.82 -35.35 3.39
N PHE A 116 -12.85 -34.66 4.54
CA PHE A 116 -13.45 -35.19 5.75
C PHE A 116 -14.96 -35.45 5.59
N LYS A 117 -15.67 -34.56 4.89
CA LYS A 117 -17.13 -34.65 4.70
C LYS A 117 -17.58 -35.61 3.60
N TYR A 118 -16.85 -35.67 2.48
CA TYR A 118 -17.28 -36.38 1.26
C TYR A 118 -16.25 -37.38 0.70
N GLY A 119 -15.04 -37.42 1.27
CA GLY A 119 -13.95 -38.25 0.77
C GLY A 119 -14.07 -39.73 1.11
N ALA A 120 -13.17 -40.53 0.54
CA ALA A 120 -13.02 -41.94 0.89
C ALA A 120 -12.23 -42.10 2.19
N GLY A 121 -12.55 -43.14 2.98
CA GLY A 121 -11.77 -43.49 4.17
C GLY A 121 -10.39 -44.10 3.85
N GLU A 122 -10.19 -44.58 2.62
CA GLU A 122 -8.95 -45.19 2.13
C GLU A 122 -8.61 -44.65 0.73
N SER A 123 -7.32 -44.57 0.40
CA SER A 123 -6.84 -44.15 -0.92
C SER A 123 -6.57 -45.35 -1.81
N LEU A 124 -7.05 -45.32 -3.06
CA LEU A 124 -6.68 -46.30 -4.09
C LEU A 124 -5.30 -46.01 -4.71
N TYR A 125 -4.82 -44.77 -4.60
CA TYR A 125 -3.50 -44.37 -5.08
C TYR A 125 -2.45 -44.75 -4.04
N SER A 126 -1.50 -45.57 -4.48
CA SER A 126 -0.36 -46.06 -3.68
C SER A 126 0.99 -45.66 -4.28
N GLU A 127 0.96 -44.96 -5.41
CA GLU A 127 2.13 -44.47 -6.12
C GLU A 127 2.84 -43.38 -5.32
N ALA A 128 4.14 -43.21 -5.59
CA ALA A 128 4.91 -42.12 -5.03
C ALA A 128 4.37 -40.77 -5.54
N LYS A 129 4.00 -39.91 -4.60
CA LYS A 129 3.52 -38.56 -4.90
C LYS A 129 4.65 -37.70 -5.45
N GLN A 130 4.30 -36.80 -6.37
CA GLN A 130 5.27 -35.86 -6.93
C GLN A 130 5.63 -34.79 -5.90
N HIS A 131 6.88 -34.83 -5.43
CA HIS A 131 7.42 -33.79 -4.57
C HIS A 131 8.20 -32.75 -5.40
N ARG A 132 8.08 -31.49 -5.01
CA ARG A 132 8.84 -30.36 -5.54
C ARG A 132 9.13 -29.41 -4.40
N GLU A 133 10.26 -28.74 -4.49
CA GLU A 133 10.60 -27.68 -3.56
C GLU A 133 9.61 -26.52 -3.71
N GLU A 134 9.38 -25.87 -2.59
CA GLU A 134 8.65 -24.62 -2.52
C GLU A 134 9.38 -23.50 -3.25
N GLN A 135 8.60 -22.58 -3.81
CA GLN A 135 9.09 -21.38 -4.46
C GLN A 135 8.66 -20.14 -3.67
N GLN A 136 9.60 -19.23 -3.46
CA GLN A 136 9.31 -17.91 -2.95
C GLN A 136 9.18 -16.94 -4.14
N TRP A 137 7.95 -16.54 -4.47
CA TRP A 137 7.72 -15.62 -5.59
C TRP A 137 7.77 -14.14 -5.19
N SER A 138 7.63 -13.84 -3.90
CA SER A 138 7.88 -12.51 -3.33
C SER A 138 8.13 -12.61 -1.81
N PRO A 139 8.52 -11.52 -1.12
CA PRO A 139 8.57 -11.51 0.34
C PRO A 139 7.23 -11.90 1.00
N ALA A 140 6.11 -11.61 0.34
CA ALA A 140 4.77 -11.87 0.83
C ALA A 140 4.19 -13.22 0.37
N VAL A 141 4.50 -13.68 -0.85
CA VAL A 141 3.80 -14.83 -1.48
C VAL A 141 4.75 -16.00 -1.70
N TYR A 142 4.41 -17.13 -1.08
CA TYR A 142 5.08 -18.41 -1.26
C TYR A 142 4.16 -19.39 -2.00
N PHE A 143 4.75 -20.24 -2.83
CA PHE A 143 4.05 -21.24 -3.63
C PHE A 143 4.61 -22.65 -3.40
N ASP A 144 3.77 -23.50 -2.81
CA ASP A 144 3.98 -24.93 -2.68
C ASP A 144 3.20 -25.66 -3.78
N ARG A 145 3.92 -25.95 -4.89
CA ARG A 145 3.32 -26.53 -6.10
C ARG A 145 2.61 -27.88 -5.85
N PRO A 146 3.21 -28.85 -5.13
CA PRO A 146 2.55 -30.14 -4.87
C PRO A 146 1.17 -30.03 -4.23
N ARG A 147 0.93 -28.98 -3.43
CA ARG A 147 -0.38 -28.75 -2.77
C ARG A 147 -1.43 -28.15 -3.72
N CYS A 148 -1.04 -27.61 -4.87
CA CYS A 148 -1.96 -26.93 -5.79
C CYS A 148 -2.91 -27.91 -6.48
N ILE A 149 -4.22 -27.62 -6.44
CA ILE A 149 -5.27 -28.41 -7.13
C ILE A 149 -5.72 -27.82 -8.47
N LEU A 150 -4.98 -26.83 -9.01
CA LEU A 150 -5.26 -26.17 -10.29
C LEU A 150 -6.73 -25.69 -10.44
N CYS A 151 -7.29 -25.10 -9.37
CA CYS A 151 -8.65 -24.55 -9.40
C CYS A 151 -8.76 -23.20 -10.14
N TYR A 152 -7.62 -22.60 -10.49
CA TYR A 152 -7.48 -21.30 -11.17
C TYR A 152 -8.14 -20.12 -10.46
N ARG A 153 -8.42 -20.22 -9.14
CA ARG A 153 -8.93 -19.07 -8.36
C ARG A 153 -7.90 -17.95 -8.30
N CYS A 154 -6.63 -18.27 -8.00
CA CYS A 154 -5.56 -17.28 -7.89
C CYS A 154 -5.31 -16.51 -9.20
N VAL A 155 -5.29 -17.20 -10.34
CA VAL A 155 -5.12 -16.60 -11.67
C VAL A 155 -6.27 -15.64 -11.99
N ARG A 156 -7.52 -16.06 -11.80
CA ARG A 156 -8.70 -15.20 -12.05
C ARG A 156 -8.78 -14.05 -11.06
N MET A 157 -8.41 -14.26 -9.80
CA MET A 157 -8.36 -13.19 -8.81
C MET A 157 -7.33 -12.11 -9.20
N CYS A 158 -6.13 -12.53 -9.62
CA CYS A 158 -5.06 -11.63 -10.04
C CYS A 158 -5.37 -10.92 -11.38
N GLY A 159 -5.99 -11.63 -12.32
CA GLY A 159 -6.33 -11.10 -13.63
C GLY A 159 -7.62 -10.29 -13.68
N GLU A 160 -8.72 -10.83 -13.18
CA GLU A 160 -10.04 -10.21 -13.31
C GLU A 160 -10.41 -9.32 -12.12
N GLY A 161 -9.99 -9.69 -10.91
CA GLY A 161 -10.22 -8.89 -9.71
C GLY A 161 -9.26 -7.71 -9.65
N MET A 162 -7.95 -8.02 -9.64
CA MET A 162 -6.92 -7.00 -9.49
C MET A 162 -6.51 -6.32 -10.80
N ASP A 163 -6.78 -6.91 -11.97
CA ASP A 163 -6.30 -6.41 -13.27
C ASP A 163 -4.76 -6.24 -13.33
N VAL A 164 -4.04 -7.19 -12.72
CA VAL A 164 -2.58 -7.25 -12.71
C VAL A 164 -2.07 -8.35 -13.63
N TRP A 165 -2.75 -9.50 -13.69
CA TRP A 165 -2.33 -10.67 -14.49
C TRP A 165 -0.91 -11.17 -14.19
N ALA A 166 -0.46 -11.06 -12.93
CA ALA A 166 0.84 -11.58 -12.50
C ALA A 166 0.90 -13.11 -12.33
N LEU A 167 -0.24 -13.79 -12.38
CA LEU A 167 -0.33 -15.24 -12.28
C LEU A 167 -0.93 -15.81 -13.57
N GLY A 168 -0.29 -16.84 -14.11
CA GLY A 168 -0.72 -17.55 -15.31
C GLY A 168 -0.68 -19.07 -15.14
N ILE A 169 -0.95 -19.76 -16.24
CA ILE A 169 -0.88 -21.22 -16.32
C ILE A 169 0.18 -21.58 -17.36
N GLN A 170 1.14 -22.41 -16.96
CA GLN A 170 2.10 -23.03 -17.86
C GLN A 170 1.73 -24.49 -18.11
N ASN A 171 2.16 -25.02 -19.26
CA ASN A 171 1.90 -26.40 -19.72
C ASN A 171 0.41 -26.72 -19.93
N ARG A 172 0.09 -28.02 -20.13
CA ARG A 172 -1.27 -28.50 -20.40
C ARG A 172 -1.51 -29.90 -19.81
N GLY A 173 -2.76 -30.21 -19.47
CA GLY A 173 -3.12 -31.50 -18.89
C GLY A 173 -2.52 -31.68 -17.50
N SER A 174 -2.07 -32.88 -17.17
CA SER A 174 -1.51 -33.19 -15.83
C SER A 174 -0.19 -32.49 -15.53
N SER A 175 0.51 -31.93 -16.53
CA SER A 175 1.73 -31.15 -16.32
C SER A 175 1.48 -29.65 -16.11
N ALA A 176 0.21 -29.22 -16.14
CA ALA A 176 -0.16 -27.82 -15.91
C ALA A 176 0.31 -27.33 -14.54
N THR A 177 0.80 -26.10 -14.48
CA THR A 177 1.24 -25.47 -13.24
C THR A 177 0.84 -24.00 -13.22
N ILE A 178 0.55 -23.48 -12.03
CA ILE A 178 0.49 -22.03 -11.85
C ILE A 178 1.93 -21.52 -11.91
N ALA A 179 2.13 -20.40 -12.59
CA ALA A 179 3.43 -19.75 -12.72
C ALA A 179 3.26 -18.24 -12.59
N PRO A 180 4.25 -17.54 -12.03
CA PRO A 180 4.25 -16.09 -12.00
C PRO A 180 4.63 -15.53 -13.38
N ASN A 181 4.31 -14.26 -13.63
CA ASN A 181 4.62 -13.56 -14.87
C ASN A 181 6.11 -13.19 -15.01
N GLY A 182 6.81 -12.99 -13.90
CA GLY A 182 8.25 -12.71 -13.86
C GLY A 182 9.10 -13.97 -13.69
N GLY A 183 8.63 -15.13 -14.19
CA GLY A 183 9.38 -16.39 -14.19
C GLY A 183 9.59 -17.02 -12.82
N ASP A 184 10.51 -16.46 -12.03
CA ASP A 184 10.81 -16.88 -10.65
C ASP A 184 10.16 -15.98 -9.58
N HIS A 185 9.61 -14.82 -9.96
CA HIS A 185 8.98 -13.87 -9.05
C HIS A 185 7.69 -13.25 -9.62
N LEU A 186 6.88 -12.67 -8.73
CA LEU A 186 5.66 -11.95 -9.09
C LEU A 186 5.93 -10.46 -9.31
N ASP A 187 5.66 -9.97 -10.52
CA ASP A 187 5.52 -8.53 -10.77
C ASP A 187 4.06 -8.12 -10.53
N CYS A 188 3.75 -7.80 -9.27
CA CYS A 188 2.41 -7.47 -8.82
C CYS A 188 2.40 -6.45 -7.67
N GLU A 189 1.21 -5.94 -7.34
CA GLU A 189 0.94 -5.03 -6.22
C GLU A 189 1.06 -5.69 -4.82
N GLN A 190 1.43 -6.98 -4.76
CA GLN A 190 1.57 -7.76 -3.51
C GLN A 190 0.34 -7.70 -2.59
N CYS A 191 -0.86 -7.59 -3.14
CA CYS A 191 -2.10 -7.49 -2.35
C CYS A 191 -2.45 -8.76 -1.55
N GLY A 192 -1.86 -9.91 -1.87
CA GLY A 192 -2.12 -11.19 -1.19
C GLY A 192 -3.50 -11.81 -1.46
N MET A 193 -4.32 -11.25 -2.36
CA MET A 193 -5.63 -11.82 -2.72
C MET A 193 -5.52 -13.24 -3.31
N CYS A 194 -4.38 -13.58 -3.90
CA CYS A 194 -4.12 -14.94 -4.38
C CYS A 194 -3.97 -15.97 -3.24
N ILE A 195 -3.55 -15.54 -2.05
CA ILE A 195 -3.43 -16.37 -0.84
C ILE A 195 -4.84 -16.65 -0.31
N ASP A 196 -5.64 -15.62 -0.04
CA ASP A 196 -7.01 -15.76 0.48
C ASP A 196 -7.94 -16.51 -0.48
N ALA A 197 -7.76 -16.33 -1.79
CA ALA A 197 -8.55 -17.04 -2.78
C ALA A 197 -8.14 -18.51 -2.93
N CYS A 198 -7.00 -18.93 -2.37
CA CYS A 198 -6.50 -20.29 -2.51
C CYS A 198 -7.25 -21.24 -1.57
N PRO A 199 -8.00 -22.24 -2.08
CA PRO A 199 -8.75 -23.17 -1.23
C PRO A 199 -7.86 -24.19 -0.50
N VAL A 200 -6.55 -24.16 -0.75
CA VAL A 200 -5.55 -25.12 -0.29
C VAL A 200 -4.29 -24.37 0.16
N GLY A 201 -3.43 -25.00 0.96
CA GLY A 201 -2.17 -24.40 1.40
C GLY A 201 -1.06 -24.36 0.33
N ALA A 202 -1.43 -24.12 -0.94
CA ALA A 202 -0.48 -23.99 -2.04
C ALA A 202 0.06 -22.56 -2.19
N LEU A 203 -0.75 -21.55 -1.87
CA LEU A 203 -0.31 -20.15 -1.80
C LEU A 203 -0.46 -19.71 -0.36
N THR A 204 0.64 -19.27 0.24
CA THR A 204 0.69 -18.94 1.68
C THR A 204 1.47 -17.64 1.89
N SER A 205 1.18 -16.95 3.00
CA SER A 205 1.88 -15.71 3.35
C SER A 205 3.23 -15.98 3.99
N GLY A 206 4.26 -15.28 3.52
CA GLY A 206 5.58 -15.28 4.15
C GLY A 206 5.58 -14.77 5.59
N THR A 207 4.64 -13.89 5.95
CA THR A 207 4.57 -13.29 7.30
C THR A 207 3.91 -14.19 8.34
N TYR A 208 3.09 -15.14 7.92
CA TYR A 208 2.31 -16.03 8.80
C TYR A 208 2.91 -17.44 8.91
N ARG A 209 3.58 -17.89 7.84
CA ARG A 209 4.05 -19.26 7.66
C ARG A 209 4.70 -19.86 8.91
N TYR A 210 4.14 -20.99 9.35
CA TYR A 210 4.67 -21.80 10.47
C TYR A 210 4.75 -21.10 11.83
N LYS A 211 4.11 -19.93 12.01
CA LYS A 211 4.11 -19.24 13.31
C LYS A 211 3.16 -19.85 14.32
N THR A 212 1.98 -20.29 13.87
CA THR A 212 0.91 -20.82 14.71
C THR A 212 -0.12 -21.59 13.86
N ARG A 213 -1.08 -22.25 14.50
CA ARG A 213 -2.20 -22.89 13.81
C ARG A 213 -3.47 -22.03 13.84
N PRO A 214 -4.35 -22.15 12.83
CA PRO A 214 -5.60 -21.38 12.78
C PRO A 214 -6.46 -21.48 14.04
N TRP A 215 -6.51 -22.64 14.69
CA TRP A 215 -7.31 -22.86 15.92
C TRP A 215 -6.65 -22.37 17.21
N GLU A 216 -5.36 -22.00 17.18
CA GLU A 216 -4.64 -21.44 18.35
C GLU A 216 -4.77 -19.92 18.41
N MET A 217 -5.25 -19.28 17.35
CA MET A 217 -5.44 -17.83 17.29
C MET A 217 -6.83 -17.41 17.75
N ASN A 218 -6.89 -16.27 18.42
CA ASN A 218 -8.12 -15.50 18.55
C ASN A 218 -8.24 -14.53 17.37
N HIS A 219 -9.46 -14.20 16.98
CA HIS A 219 -9.72 -13.31 15.86
C HIS A 219 -10.45 -12.06 16.36
N VAL A 220 -9.89 -10.89 16.07
CA VAL A 220 -10.52 -9.60 16.36
C VAL A 220 -10.69 -8.84 15.06
N SER A 221 -11.94 -8.52 14.72
CA SER A 221 -12.25 -7.66 13.60
C SER A 221 -12.19 -6.19 14.01
N THR A 222 -11.43 -5.40 13.27
CA THR A 222 -11.23 -3.96 13.48
C THR A 222 -11.00 -3.25 12.14
N VAL A 223 -10.47 -2.02 12.15
CA VAL A 223 -10.27 -1.17 10.99
C VAL A 223 -8.78 -1.10 10.63
N CYS A 224 -8.48 -1.17 9.34
CA CYS A 224 -7.15 -0.97 8.79
C CYS A 224 -6.62 0.44 9.12
N THR A 225 -5.38 0.55 9.58
CA THR A 225 -4.84 1.79 10.16
C THR A 225 -4.03 2.65 9.17
N HIS A 226 -4.15 2.38 7.87
CA HIS A 226 -3.26 2.98 6.86
C HIS A 226 -3.93 4.10 6.06
N CYS A 227 -4.74 3.77 5.05
CA CYS A 227 -5.37 4.76 4.18
C CYS A 227 -6.80 5.12 4.61
N GLY A 228 -7.35 6.19 4.05
CA GLY A 228 -8.71 6.65 4.31
C GLY A 228 -9.85 5.82 3.70
N ASP A 229 -9.59 4.62 3.16
CA ASP A 229 -10.64 3.74 2.60
C ASP A 229 -11.53 3.12 3.69
N GLY A 230 -10.98 2.88 4.88
CA GLY A 230 -11.72 2.26 5.98
C GLY A 230 -11.97 0.76 5.78
N CYS A 231 -11.00 -0.01 5.26
CA CYS A 231 -11.16 -1.46 5.15
C CYS A 231 -11.32 -2.10 6.54
N LYS A 232 -12.30 -3.00 6.68
CA LYS A 232 -12.40 -3.93 7.81
C LYS A 232 -11.30 -4.99 7.67
N VAL A 233 -10.56 -5.21 8.76
CA VAL A 233 -9.50 -6.21 8.86
C VAL A 233 -9.78 -7.12 10.05
N THR A 234 -9.55 -8.42 9.89
CA THR A 234 -9.59 -9.40 10.97
C THR A 234 -8.16 -9.79 11.33
N LEU A 235 -7.76 -9.46 12.55
CA LEU A 235 -6.43 -9.75 13.07
C LEU A 235 -6.45 -11.09 13.80
N GLY A 236 -5.57 -12.00 13.38
CA GLY A 236 -5.27 -13.25 14.07
C GLY A 236 -4.22 -13.01 15.14
N ILE A 237 -4.59 -13.25 16.39
CA ILE A 237 -3.84 -12.86 17.58
C ILE A 237 -3.44 -14.10 18.36
N ARG A 238 -2.21 -14.11 18.86
CA ARG A 238 -1.70 -15.14 19.77
C ARG A 238 -1.30 -14.49 21.09
N GLN A 239 -1.65 -15.16 22.19
CA GLN A 239 -1.18 -14.75 23.52
C GLN A 239 0.33 -15.01 23.63
N ALA A 240 1.09 -13.98 24.01
CA ALA A 240 2.51 -14.01 24.28
C ALA A 240 2.77 -13.65 25.75
N ASN A 241 4.02 -13.77 26.21
CA ASN A 241 4.35 -13.50 27.62
C ASN A 241 4.15 -12.01 28.00
N ASP A 242 4.32 -11.10 27.05
CA ASP A 242 4.29 -9.65 27.27
C ASP A 242 3.00 -8.97 26.76
N GLY A 243 1.98 -9.76 26.37
CA GLY A 243 0.73 -9.28 25.81
C GLY A 243 0.17 -10.18 24.70
N ALA A 244 -0.49 -9.57 23.72
CA ALA A 244 -1.14 -10.20 22.59
C ALA A 244 -0.46 -9.75 21.29
N GLU A 245 0.08 -10.72 20.56
CA GLU A 245 0.86 -10.51 19.34
C GLU A 245 -0.04 -10.70 18.09
N ILE A 246 0.06 -9.79 17.13
CA ILE A 246 -0.62 -9.94 15.83
C ILE A 246 0.24 -10.85 14.93
N ILE A 247 -0.32 -11.98 14.55
CA ILE A 247 0.39 -13.00 13.76
C ILE A 247 0.00 -12.94 12.28
N ARG A 248 -1.24 -12.55 11.98
CA ARG A 248 -1.76 -12.39 10.62
C ARG A 248 -2.89 -11.36 10.54
N ALA A 249 -3.11 -10.81 9.35
CA ALA A 249 -4.27 -10.00 9.02
C ALA A 249 -4.92 -10.52 7.73
N ASP A 250 -6.23 -10.75 7.78
CA ASP A 250 -7.07 -11.19 6.66
C ASP A 250 -8.45 -10.54 6.77
N ASN A 251 -9.40 -10.86 5.88
CA ASN A 251 -10.82 -10.57 6.14
C ASN A 251 -11.65 -11.86 6.20
N ARG A 252 -11.41 -12.66 7.25
CA ARG A 252 -11.99 -14.00 7.45
C ARG A 252 -13.50 -14.09 7.22
N ASP A 253 -14.29 -13.10 7.64
CA ASP A 253 -15.75 -13.12 7.55
C ASP A 253 -16.31 -12.52 6.24
N LYS A 254 -15.44 -12.00 5.38
CA LYS A 254 -15.77 -11.40 4.06
C LYS A 254 -16.83 -10.30 4.14
N SER A 255 -16.80 -9.53 5.23
CA SER A 255 -17.79 -8.49 5.52
C SER A 255 -17.16 -7.09 5.60
N GLY A 256 -17.95 -6.10 5.99
CA GLY A 256 -17.56 -4.69 5.97
C GLY A 256 -17.66 -4.09 4.58
N ILE A 257 -17.11 -2.89 4.42
CA ILE A 257 -17.12 -2.12 3.16
C ILE A 257 -16.34 -2.87 2.05
N ASN A 258 -15.21 -3.47 2.43
CA ASN A 258 -14.27 -4.11 1.52
C ASN A 258 -14.61 -5.56 1.13
N GLY A 259 -15.62 -6.18 1.74
CA GLY A 259 -15.96 -7.58 1.47
C GLY A 259 -14.75 -8.50 1.70
N ASP A 260 -14.26 -9.21 0.68
CA ASP A 260 -13.07 -10.08 0.81
C ASP A 260 -11.74 -9.34 0.53
N PHE A 261 -11.77 -8.08 0.09
CA PHE A 261 -10.57 -7.39 -0.38
C PHE A 261 -9.74 -6.79 0.75
N LEU A 262 -8.43 -7.00 0.71
CA LEU A 262 -7.43 -6.22 1.45
C LEU A 262 -6.22 -5.97 0.56
N CYS A 263 -5.63 -4.78 0.68
CA CYS A 263 -4.39 -4.42 0.01
C CYS A 263 -3.15 -4.86 0.82
N ALA A 264 -1.96 -4.69 0.26
CA ALA A 264 -0.70 -5.05 0.91
C ALA A 264 -0.53 -4.35 2.28
N LYS A 265 -0.93 -3.07 2.37
CA LYS A 265 -0.87 -2.27 3.60
C LYS A 265 -1.69 -2.94 4.72
N GLY A 266 -2.98 -3.16 4.51
CA GLY A 266 -3.87 -3.76 5.53
C GLY A 266 -3.57 -5.24 5.82
N ARG A 267 -3.02 -5.98 4.85
CA ARG A 267 -2.77 -7.42 4.99
C ARG A 267 -1.44 -7.76 5.65
N PHE A 268 -0.40 -6.97 5.40
CA PHE A 268 0.96 -7.29 5.84
C PHE A 268 1.57 -6.19 6.73
N GLY A 269 1.07 -4.97 6.68
CA GLY A 269 1.64 -3.81 7.37
C GLY A 269 1.24 -3.68 8.84
N PHE A 270 1.19 -4.77 9.61
CA PHE A 270 0.88 -4.75 11.05
C PHE A 270 2.11 -4.97 11.95
N ASP A 271 3.27 -5.23 11.36
CA ASP A 271 4.54 -5.54 12.03
C ASP A 271 5.08 -4.36 12.87
N PHE A 272 4.70 -3.13 12.55
CA PHE A 272 5.07 -1.94 13.31
C PHE A 272 4.65 -2.00 14.79
N VAL A 273 3.59 -2.74 15.13
CA VAL A 273 3.14 -2.93 16.52
C VAL A 273 4.23 -3.62 17.34
N GLU A 274 4.91 -4.60 16.73
CA GLU A 274 5.95 -5.42 17.35
C GLU A 274 7.38 -5.02 17.00
N SER A 275 7.56 -3.95 16.24
CA SER A 275 8.88 -3.45 15.89
C SER A 275 9.76 -3.22 17.12
N ALA A 276 11.02 -3.64 17.02
CA ALA A 276 12.04 -3.41 18.05
C ALA A 276 12.44 -1.93 18.16
N GLU A 277 12.16 -1.12 17.13
CA GLU A 277 12.42 0.32 17.11
C GLU A 277 11.33 1.12 17.85
N ARG A 278 10.26 0.46 18.28
CA ARG A 278 9.14 1.09 18.96
C ARG A 278 9.56 1.63 20.33
N ILE A 279 9.19 2.86 20.63
CA ILE A 279 9.44 3.45 21.94
C ILE A 279 8.45 2.89 22.97
N THR A 280 8.97 2.35 24.08
CA THR A 280 8.17 1.70 25.14
C THR A 280 8.30 2.40 26.49
N GLN A 281 9.14 3.43 26.58
CA GLN A 281 9.33 4.23 27.79
C GLN A 281 9.34 5.72 27.43
N PRO A 282 8.74 6.59 28.28
CA PRO A 282 8.88 8.03 28.14
C PRO A 282 10.34 8.44 28.15
N MET A 283 10.70 9.45 27.35
CA MET A 283 12.05 9.99 27.28
C MET A 283 12.04 11.49 27.54
N VAL A 284 13.06 11.99 28.22
CA VAL A 284 13.25 13.43 28.49
C VAL A 284 14.65 13.83 28.09
N ARG A 285 14.78 15.00 27.45
CA ARG A 285 16.07 15.54 27.04
C ARG A 285 16.85 16.05 28.25
N ASN A 286 18.08 15.57 28.40
CA ASN A 286 18.98 15.98 29.47
C ASN A 286 19.80 17.23 29.07
N ASN A 287 20.58 17.76 30.00
CA ASN A 287 21.41 18.95 29.79
C ASN A 287 22.53 18.74 28.75
N ALA A 288 22.91 17.50 28.46
CA ALA A 288 23.87 17.16 27.40
C ALA A 288 23.20 17.11 26.00
N GLY A 289 21.89 17.35 25.92
CA GLY A 289 21.13 17.35 24.68
C GLY A 289 20.67 15.97 24.22
N ALA A 290 20.84 14.90 25.01
CA ALA A 290 20.42 13.55 24.67
C ALA A 290 19.07 13.19 25.32
N LEU A 291 18.24 12.42 24.62
CA LEU A 291 17.00 11.85 25.16
C LEU A 291 17.34 10.65 26.06
N GLU A 292 16.84 10.67 27.29
CA GLU A 292 17.05 9.62 28.30
C GLU A 292 15.71 9.07 28.78
N ALA A 293 15.62 7.75 28.90
CA ALA A 293 14.42 7.07 29.38
C ALA A 293 14.09 7.49 30.82
N THR A 294 12.80 7.65 31.12
CA THR A 294 12.30 8.10 32.42
C THR A 294 10.96 7.43 32.76
N THR A 295 10.51 7.62 34.00
CA THR A 295 9.18 7.18 34.42
C THR A 295 8.08 8.09 33.87
N TRP A 296 6.90 7.50 33.63
CA TRP A 296 5.68 8.21 33.25
C TRP A 296 5.34 9.37 34.20
N GLU A 297 5.48 9.16 35.50
CA GLU A 297 5.17 10.20 36.49
C GLU A 297 6.09 11.43 36.34
N LYS A 298 7.39 11.21 36.17
CA LYS A 298 8.36 12.31 36.00
C LYS A 298 8.13 13.04 34.67
N ALA A 299 7.91 12.32 33.57
CA ALA A 299 7.65 12.92 32.27
C ALA A 299 6.36 13.76 32.28
N LEU A 300 5.25 13.21 32.75
CA LEU A 300 3.95 13.90 32.78
C LEU A 300 3.97 15.13 33.70
N LYS A 301 4.62 15.05 34.87
CA LYS A 301 4.78 16.21 35.77
C LYS A 301 5.60 17.32 35.12
N LEU A 302 6.67 16.98 34.40
CA LEU A 302 7.49 17.96 33.69
C LEU A 302 6.68 18.67 32.60
N VAL A 303 5.96 17.91 31.77
CA VAL A 303 5.13 18.46 30.70
C VAL A 303 4.02 19.35 31.28
N ALA A 304 3.29 18.86 32.29
CA ALA A 304 2.23 19.62 32.95
C ALA A 304 2.75 20.95 33.55
N ALA A 305 3.91 20.91 34.21
CA ALA A 305 4.54 22.10 34.77
C ALA A 305 4.91 23.10 33.69
N LYS A 306 5.53 22.65 32.59
CA LYS A 306 5.95 23.52 31.48
C LYS A 306 4.77 24.11 30.70
N PHE A 307 3.72 23.33 30.46
CA PHE A 307 2.49 23.84 29.85
C PHE A 307 1.77 24.85 30.75
N SER A 308 1.70 24.59 32.06
CA SER A 308 1.12 25.56 33.02
C SER A 308 1.95 26.83 33.08
N GLU A 309 3.29 26.72 33.15
CA GLU A 309 4.21 27.85 33.13
C GLU A 309 4.03 28.70 31.87
N ALA A 310 4.01 28.09 30.68
CA ALA A 310 3.81 28.81 29.42
C ALA A 310 2.44 29.51 29.37
N ARG A 311 1.37 28.81 29.76
CA ARG A 311 -0.01 29.35 29.78
C ARG A 311 -0.12 30.54 30.72
N ASP A 312 0.42 30.41 31.93
CA ASP A 312 0.20 31.38 33.01
C ASP A 312 1.15 32.58 32.89
N SER A 313 2.34 32.43 32.29
CA SER A 313 3.32 33.51 32.11
C SER A 313 3.23 34.25 30.78
N ARG A 314 2.88 33.56 29.68
CA ARG A 314 2.87 34.11 28.31
C ARG A 314 1.50 34.03 27.63
N GLY A 315 0.48 33.47 28.29
CA GLY A 315 -0.83 33.25 27.71
C GLY A 315 -0.91 31.99 26.84
N GLY A 316 -2.12 31.47 26.65
CA GLY A 316 -2.35 30.26 25.86
C GLY A 316 -1.98 30.42 24.38
N GLU A 317 -2.00 31.63 23.84
CA GLU A 317 -1.53 31.96 22.48
C GLU A 317 -0.05 31.64 22.21
N SER A 318 0.74 31.41 23.26
CA SER A 318 2.13 30.95 23.19
C SER A 318 2.27 29.42 23.15
N ILE A 319 1.16 28.68 23.22
CA ILE A 319 1.12 27.22 23.14
C ILE A 319 0.43 26.81 21.86
N ALA A 320 0.98 25.80 21.17
CA ALA A 320 0.40 25.21 19.98
C ALA A 320 0.30 23.69 20.09
N VAL A 321 -0.69 23.11 19.41
CA VAL A 321 -0.98 21.67 19.41
C VAL A 321 -1.12 21.17 17.97
N ILE A 322 -0.44 20.08 17.62
CA ILE A 322 -0.61 19.38 16.36
C ILE A 322 -1.30 18.05 16.64
N GLY A 323 -2.49 17.83 16.08
CA GLY A 323 -3.25 16.60 16.19
C GLY A 323 -2.86 15.53 15.18
N SER A 324 -3.46 14.34 15.32
CA SER A 324 -3.16 13.16 14.50
C SER A 324 -4.36 12.72 13.67
N ASN A 325 -4.06 12.14 12.50
CA ASN A 325 -5.02 11.41 11.68
C ASN A 325 -5.03 9.90 11.96
N GLN A 326 -4.25 9.45 12.95
CA GLN A 326 -4.13 8.05 13.36
C GLN A 326 -4.66 7.80 14.78
N THR A 327 -5.21 8.83 15.42
CA THR A 327 -5.95 8.74 16.70
C THR A 327 -7.43 8.54 16.43
N THR A 328 -8.17 8.08 17.44
CA THR A 328 -9.62 7.90 17.32
C THR A 328 -10.34 9.25 17.36
N ASN A 329 -11.62 9.28 16.96
CA ASN A 329 -12.48 10.46 17.05
C ASN A 329 -12.57 10.96 18.50
N GLU A 330 -12.66 10.05 19.47
CA GLU A 330 -12.73 10.38 20.89
C GLU A 330 -11.44 11.06 21.39
N GLU A 331 -10.29 10.55 20.94
CA GLU A 331 -8.99 11.12 21.27
C GLU A 331 -8.79 12.50 20.64
N ASN A 332 -9.22 12.68 19.38
CA ASN A 332 -9.18 13.97 18.69
C ASN A 332 -10.12 15.00 19.31
N TYR A 333 -11.34 14.59 19.67
CA TYR A 333 -12.27 15.42 20.43
C TYR A 333 -11.68 15.85 21.77
N LEU A 334 -11.08 14.90 22.50
CA LEU A 334 -10.45 15.18 23.79
C LEU A 334 -9.24 16.10 23.65
N LEU A 335 -8.42 15.91 22.62
CA LEU A 335 -7.24 16.71 22.35
C LEU A 335 -7.62 18.18 22.12
N GLN A 336 -8.61 18.46 21.27
CA GLN A 336 -9.03 19.85 21.06
C GLN A 336 -9.69 20.45 22.30
N LYS A 337 -10.45 19.65 23.06
CA LYS A 337 -11.05 20.13 24.31
C LYS A 337 -9.97 20.46 25.34
N PHE A 338 -8.93 19.64 25.43
CA PHE A 338 -7.75 19.89 26.26
C PHE A 338 -7.01 21.16 25.82
N ALA A 339 -6.74 21.34 24.52
CA ALA A 339 -6.09 22.54 24.01
C ALA A 339 -6.89 23.81 24.34
N ARG A 340 -8.20 23.80 24.10
CA ARG A 340 -9.06 24.97 24.27
C ARG A 340 -9.37 25.30 25.72
N THR A 341 -9.55 24.30 26.59
CA THR A 341 -9.98 24.54 27.98
C THR A 341 -8.82 24.49 28.99
N ALA A 342 -7.86 23.57 28.82
CA ALA A 342 -6.75 23.40 29.75
C ALA A 342 -5.55 24.29 29.38
N LEU A 343 -5.15 24.28 28.10
CA LEU A 343 -4.05 25.11 27.58
C LEU A 343 -4.52 26.53 27.22
N ARG A 344 -5.83 26.74 27.06
CA ARG A 344 -6.45 28.02 26.67
C ARG A 344 -5.91 28.56 25.35
N THR A 345 -5.73 27.67 24.38
CA THR A 345 -5.23 28.01 23.04
C THR A 345 -6.20 27.55 21.97
N ASN A 346 -6.32 28.37 20.91
CA ASN A 346 -6.92 27.93 19.65
C ASN A 346 -5.86 27.60 18.59
N ASN A 347 -4.55 27.69 18.90
CA ASN A 347 -3.48 27.23 18.01
C ASN A 347 -3.44 25.70 17.98
N ILE A 348 -4.43 25.10 17.34
CA ILE A 348 -4.52 23.66 17.13
C ILE A 348 -4.81 23.39 15.68
N ASP A 349 -4.05 22.49 15.09
CA ASP A 349 -4.23 22.07 13.71
C ASP A 349 -3.80 20.60 13.55
N HIS A 350 -4.00 20.02 12.39
CA HIS A 350 -3.51 18.68 12.03
C HIS A 350 -2.96 18.69 10.60
N GLU A 351 -2.03 17.78 10.32
CA GLU A 351 -1.63 17.48 8.94
C GLU A 351 -2.86 16.97 8.18
N ARG A 352 -3.14 17.47 6.97
CA ARG A 352 -4.25 16.99 6.14
C ARG A 352 -3.85 17.02 4.68
N SER A 353 -4.32 16.05 3.88
CA SER A 353 -4.21 16.07 2.43
C SER A 353 -5.43 16.71 1.77
N THR A 354 -6.53 16.88 2.53
CA THR A 354 -7.83 17.23 1.97
C THR A 354 -8.60 18.34 2.72
N ASP A 355 -9.36 19.15 1.97
CA ASP A 355 -10.17 20.28 2.49
C ASP A 355 -11.61 19.88 2.84
N TYR A 356 -11.76 19.12 3.93
CA TYR A 356 -13.07 18.71 4.44
C TYR A 356 -13.92 19.88 4.96
N ALA A 357 -13.30 20.98 5.38
CA ALA A 357 -14.02 22.16 5.87
C ALA A 357 -14.82 22.83 4.75
N THR A 358 -14.21 23.09 3.59
CA THR A 358 -14.93 23.59 2.41
C THR A 358 -15.98 22.60 1.94
N PHE A 359 -15.67 21.30 1.95
CA PHE A 359 -16.59 20.23 1.57
C PHE A 359 -17.87 20.22 2.42
N ALA A 360 -17.74 20.16 3.75
CA ALA A 360 -18.86 20.16 4.67
C ALA A 360 -19.69 21.45 4.57
N ARG A 361 -19.04 22.61 4.42
CA ARG A 361 -19.71 23.90 4.28
C ARG A 361 -20.62 23.98 3.05
N PHE A 362 -20.15 23.55 1.89
CA PHE A 362 -20.94 23.64 0.64
C PHE A 362 -22.02 22.57 0.55
N LEU A 363 -21.85 21.43 1.23
CA LEU A 363 -22.87 20.40 1.34
C LEU A 363 -23.88 20.65 2.46
N ALA A 364 -23.64 21.62 3.35
CA ALA A 364 -24.55 21.95 4.44
C ALA A 364 -25.98 22.21 3.92
N GLY A 365 -26.97 21.53 4.49
CA GLY A 365 -28.36 21.58 4.06
C GLY A 365 -28.70 20.75 2.81
N SER A 366 -27.71 20.15 2.14
CA SER A 366 -27.88 19.30 0.95
C SER A 366 -27.71 17.82 1.31
N THR A 367 -28.78 17.20 1.84
CA THR A 367 -28.77 15.77 2.21
C THR A 367 -28.67 14.85 0.98
N GLY A 368 -28.03 13.69 1.14
CA GLY A 368 -27.93 12.66 0.09
C GLY A 368 -26.97 12.99 -1.07
N ARG A 369 -26.13 14.01 -0.93
CA ARG A 369 -25.17 14.45 -1.95
C ARG A 369 -23.75 13.89 -1.79
N THR A 370 -23.48 13.17 -0.71
CA THR A 370 -22.24 12.40 -0.54
C THR A 370 -22.41 10.97 -1.06
N ALA A 371 -21.34 10.42 -1.64
CA ALA A 371 -21.29 9.03 -2.08
C ALA A 371 -20.51 8.19 -1.08
N SER A 372 -21.06 7.01 -0.74
CA SER A 372 -20.32 5.98 -0.01
C SER A 372 -19.52 5.09 -0.95
N GLU A 373 -18.56 4.34 -0.41
CA GLU A 373 -17.81 3.34 -1.16
C GLU A 373 -18.76 2.31 -1.84
N ARG A 374 -19.79 1.86 -1.12
CA ARG A 374 -20.76 0.88 -1.64
C ARG A 374 -21.58 1.44 -2.80
N GLU A 375 -21.89 2.73 -2.77
CA GLU A 375 -22.52 3.40 -3.90
C GLU A 375 -21.57 3.47 -5.10
N ILE A 376 -20.29 3.76 -4.89
CA ILE A 376 -19.27 3.74 -5.96
C ILE A 376 -19.14 2.35 -6.58
N ALA A 377 -19.21 1.28 -5.78
CA ALA A 377 -19.13 -0.10 -6.26
C ALA A 377 -20.29 -0.53 -7.20
N SER A 378 -21.38 0.24 -7.24
CA SER A 378 -22.56 -0.03 -8.08
C SER A 378 -23.03 1.16 -8.93
N ALA A 379 -22.30 2.28 -8.90
CA ALA A 379 -22.63 3.49 -9.64
C ALA A 379 -22.55 3.25 -11.16
N LYS A 380 -23.47 3.87 -11.92
CA LYS A 380 -23.50 3.75 -13.39
C LYS A 380 -22.39 4.53 -14.08
N ALA A 381 -22.04 5.69 -13.54
CA ALA A 381 -20.98 6.54 -14.06
C ALA A 381 -20.18 7.18 -12.92
N ILE A 382 -18.86 7.24 -13.09
CA ILE A 382 -17.92 7.80 -12.12
C ILE A 382 -16.97 8.75 -12.85
N LEU A 383 -16.78 9.95 -12.31
CA LEU A 383 -15.74 10.88 -12.71
C LEU A 383 -14.66 10.91 -11.62
N LEU A 384 -13.51 10.31 -11.92
CA LEU A 384 -12.31 10.37 -11.08
C LEU A 384 -11.44 11.55 -11.51
N ILE A 385 -11.24 12.50 -10.60
CA ILE A 385 -10.43 13.70 -10.84
C ILE A 385 -9.24 13.71 -9.89
N GLY A 386 -8.04 13.66 -10.46
CA GLY A 386 -6.80 13.66 -9.68
C GLY A 386 -6.53 12.34 -8.94
N GLY A 387 -5.51 12.37 -8.09
CA GLY A 387 -5.03 11.26 -7.27
C GLY A 387 -4.57 10.03 -8.06
N ASN A 388 -4.20 8.98 -7.35
CA ASN A 388 -4.00 7.65 -7.93
C ASN A 388 -4.55 6.58 -6.99
N PRO A 389 -5.85 6.23 -7.11
CA PRO A 389 -6.46 5.23 -6.24
C PRO A 389 -5.78 3.86 -6.25
N THR A 390 -5.00 3.51 -7.29
CA THR A 390 -4.29 2.22 -7.28
C THR A 390 -3.26 2.14 -6.15
N GLU A 391 -2.66 3.28 -5.76
CA GLU A 391 -1.60 3.37 -4.74
C GLU A 391 -2.14 3.92 -3.41
N GLU A 392 -2.93 4.99 -3.50
CA GLU A 392 -3.42 5.76 -2.35
C GLU A 392 -4.63 5.04 -1.70
N HIS A 393 -5.61 4.68 -2.53
CA HIS A 393 -6.93 4.12 -2.16
C HIS A 393 -7.24 2.76 -2.82
N PRO A 394 -6.48 1.69 -2.53
CA PRO A 394 -6.61 0.44 -3.28
C PRO A 394 -8.01 -0.21 -3.23
N LEU A 395 -8.80 0.03 -2.17
CA LEU A 395 -10.19 -0.47 -2.14
C LEU A 395 -11.04 0.25 -3.18
N LEU A 396 -10.89 1.58 -3.30
CA LEU A 396 -11.56 2.33 -4.36
C LEU A 396 -11.17 1.79 -5.73
N ALA A 397 -9.89 1.54 -5.99
CA ALA A 397 -9.43 0.98 -7.26
C ALA A 397 -10.05 -0.41 -7.51
N TRP A 398 -10.10 -1.28 -6.50
CA TRP A 398 -10.77 -2.58 -6.55
C TRP A 398 -12.25 -2.45 -6.92
N SER A 399 -12.97 -1.52 -6.28
CA SER A 399 -14.39 -1.30 -6.49
C SER A 399 -14.69 -0.69 -7.85
N LEU A 400 -13.86 0.23 -8.36
CA LEU A 400 -13.98 0.76 -9.72
C LEU A 400 -13.78 -0.34 -10.78
N ARG A 401 -12.73 -1.17 -10.63
CA ARG A 401 -12.46 -2.31 -11.55
C ARG A 401 -13.60 -3.33 -11.51
N THR A 402 -14.09 -3.64 -10.32
CA THR A 402 -15.20 -4.59 -10.12
C THR A 402 -16.51 -4.04 -10.70
N ASN A 403 -16.81 -2.77 -10.48
CA ASN A 403 -18.01 -2.12 -11.00
C ASN A 403 -18.00 -2.05 -12.53
N PHE A 404 -16.86 -1.69 -13.13
CA PHE A 404 -16.67 -1.78 -14.59
C PHE A 404 -16.94 -3.19 -15.11
N ARG A 405 -16.34 -4.22 -14.50
CA ARG A 405 -16.44 -5.61 -14.96
C ARG A 405 -17.83 -6.20 -14.79
N LEU A 406 -18.47 -6.00 -13.63
CA LEU A 406 -19.74 -6.63 -13.27
C LEU A 406 -20.97 -5.83 -13.68
N ASN A 407 -20.90 -4.50 -13.63
CA ASN A 407 -22.05 -3.62 -13.89
C ASN A 407 -21.88 -2.74 -15.13
N GLN A 408 -20.74 -2.83 -15.84
CA GLN A 408 -20.46 -2.03 -17.05
C GLN A 408 -20.51 -0.52 -16.78
N ALA A 409 -20.01 -0.11 -15.61
CA ALA A 409 -19.93 1.30 -15.21
C ALA A 409 -19.04 2.11 -16.17
N ARG A 410 -19.43 3.35 -16.43
CA ARG A 410 -18.69 4.31 -17.25
C ARG A 410 -17.73 5.11 -16.38
N LEU A 411 -16.43 4.84 -16.51
CA LEU A 411 -15.39 5.53 -15.78
C LEU A 411 -14.80 6.66 -16.65
N TYR A 412 -14.79 7.88 -16.12
CA TYR A 412 -14.12 9.04 -16.70
C TYR A 412 -12.95 9.42 -15.81
N VAL A 413 -11.77 9.62 -16.39
CA VAL A 413 -10.56 9.95 -15.63
C VAL A 413 -10.02 11.29 -16.12
N ALA A 414 -9.85 12.25 -15.22
CA ALA A 414 -9.15 13.51 -15.52
C ALA A 414 -7.98 13.67 -14.55
N ASN A 415 -6.76 13.59 -15.08
CA ASN A 415 -5.57 13.54 -14.23
C ASN A 415 -4.38 14.23 -14.91
N SER A 416 -3.49 14.82 -14.13
CA SER A 416 -2.22 15.37 -14.61
C SER A 416 -1.19 14.28 -14.95
N ARG A 417 -1.30 13.10 -14.31
CA ARG A 417 -0.39 11.95 -14.50
C ARG A 417 -1.12 10.73 -15.05
N ALA A 418 -0.34 9.78 -15.57
CA ALA A 418 -0.88 8.54 -16.10
C ALA A 418 -1.14 7.57 -14.96
N ILE A 419 -2.37 7.07 -14.87
CA ILE A 419 -2.76 6.11 -13.84
C ILE A 419 -3.30 4.82 -14.47
N LYS A 420 -3.12 3.70 -13.77
CA LYS A 420 -3.50 2.36 -14.26
C LYS A 420 -4.98 2.23 -14.61
N LEU A 421 -5.84 2.98 -13.92
CA LEU A 421 -7.30 2.99 -14.12
C LEU A 421 -7.72 3.62 -15.46
N GLU A 422 -6.83 4.29 -16.18
CA GLU A 422 -7.10 4.77 -17.54
C GLU A 422 -7.45 3.62 -18.51
N ARG A 423 -6.98 2.38 -18.23
CA ARG A 423 -7.31 1.19 -19.04
C ARG A 423 -8.79 0.80 -19.00
N GLN A 424 -9.49 1.13 -17.92
CA GLN A 424 -10.94 0.92 -17.76
C GLN A 424 -11.76 2.16 -18.11
N ALA A 425 -11.11 3.31 -18.34
CA ALA A 425 -11.80 4.56 -18.57
C ALA A 425 -12.46 4.55 -19.96
N GLN A 426 -13.72 4.95 -20.02
CA GLN A 426 -14.40 5.21 -21.29
C GLN A 426 -13.76 6.41 -22.00
N LYS A 427 -13.40 7.44 -21.23
CA LYS A 427 -12.60 8.58 -21.68
C LYS A 427 -11.63 9.00 -20.57
N ALA A 428 -10.39 9.26 -20.97
CA ALA A 428 -9.38 9.86 -20.10
C ALA A 428 -8.96 11.21 -20.68
N LEU A 429 -8.83 12.22 -19.83
CA LEU A 429 -8.34 13.55 -20.18
C LEU A 429 -7.04 13.83 -19.40
N ARG A 430 -5.95 14.03 -20.14
CA ARG A 430 -4.67 14.44 -19.56
C ARG A 430 -4.68 15.95 -19.31
N LEU A 431 -4.48 16.32 -18.05
CA LEU A 431 -4.38 17.71 -17.61
C LEU A 431 -2.91 18.16 -17.55
N ALA A 432 -2.67 19.45 -17.68
CA ALA A 432 -1.38 20.02 -17.31
C ALA A 432 -1.29 20.11 -15.78
N GLU A 433 -0.07 20.07 -15.23
CA GLU A 433 0.12 20.24 -13.79
C GLU A 433 -0.45 21.60 -13.34
N GLY A 434 -1.27 21.58 -12.28
CA GLY A 434 -1.97 22.77 -11.77
C GLY A 434 -3.22 23.20 -12.56
N SER A 435 -3.63 22.50 -13.62
CA SER A 435 -4.79 22.90 -14.44
C SER A 435 -6.14 22.31 -13.98
N TYR A 436 -6.23 21.75 -12.77
CA TYR A 436 -7.47 21.17 -12.23
C TYR A 436 -8.60 22.21 -12.09
N ALA A 437 -8.28 23.43 -11.67
CA ALA A 437 -9.27 24.52 -11.63
C ALA A 437 -9.87 24.84 -13.02
N ALA A 438 -9.07 24.72 -14.08
CA ALA A 438 -9.54 24.91 -15.45
C ALA A 438 -10.52 23.82 -15.90
N LEU A 439 -10.37 22.58 -15.41
CA LEU A 439 -11.31 21.49 -15.69
C LEU A 439 -12.71 21.83 -15.23
N THR A 440 -12.87 22.31 -13.99
CA THR A 440 -14.19 22.65 -13.45
C THR A 440 -14.86 23.79 -14.22
N ARG A 441 -14.10 24.83 -14.56
CA ARG A 441 -14.60 25.94 -15.40
C ARG A 441 -15.03 25.45 -16.78
N TYR A 442 -14.23 24.56 -17.38
CA TYR A 442 -14.55 23.94 -18.66
C TYR A 442 -15.80 23.08 -18.61
N LEU A 443 -15.97 22.24 -17.58
CA LEU A 443 -17.21 21.49 -17.33
C LEU A 443 -18.43 22.42 -17.14
N GLY A 444 -18.22 23.60 -16.56
CA GLY A 444 -19.20 24.68 -16.46
C GLY A 444 -19.54 25.40 -17.78
N GLY A 445 -18.80 25.13 -18.86
CA GLY A 445 -19.02 25.72 -20.19
C GLY A 445 -18.24 26.98 -20.48
N GLU A 446 -17.25 27.32 -19.66
CA GLU A 446 -16.32 28.40 -19.97
C GLU A 446 -15.29 27.97 -21.03
N ASP A 447 -14.97 28.89 -21.94
CA ASP A 447 -13.90 28.69 -22.92
C ASP A 447 -12.55 29.01 -22.25
N VAL A 448 -11.79 27.95 -21.96
CA VAL A 448 -10.49 28.01 -21.29
C VAL A 448 -9.45 27.28 -22.14
N ALA A 449 -8.15 27.48 -21.90
CA ALA A 449 -7.08 26.84 -22.67
C ALA A 449 -7.24 25.30 -22.78
N LEU A 450 -7.83 24.65 -21.78
CA LEU A 450 -8.14 23.21 -21.79
C LEU A 450 -9.04 22.79 -22.95
N ALA A 451 -9.91 23.67 -23.46
CA ALA A 451 -10.78 23.41 -24.61
C ALA A 451 -10.00 23.08 -25.89
N SER A 452 -8.76 23.57 -26.00
CA SER A 452 -7.87 23.29 -27.14
C SER A 452 -7.14 21.94 -27.03
N THR A 453 -7.28 21.23 -25.91
CA THR A 453 -6.64 19.92 -25.68
C THR A 453 -7.35 18.83 -26.45
N ALA A 454 -6.59 17.96 -27.12
CA ALA A 454 -7.15 16.85 -27.87
C ALA A 454 -8.01 15.94 -26.97
N GLY A 455 -9.23 15.63 -27.42
CA GLY A 455 -10.16 14.79 -26.65
C GLY A 455 -10.96 15.53 -25.57
N ALA A 456 -10.69 16.81 -25.29
CA ALA A 456 -11.36 17.55 -24.22
C ALA A 456 -12.86 17.77 -24.48
N ALA A 457 -13.22 18.09 -25.73
CA ALA A 457 -14.62 18.30 -26.12
C ALA A 457 -15.43 17.01 -25.94
N GLU A 458 -14.92 15.88 -26.46
CA GLU A 458 -15.56 14.58 -26.33
C GLU A 458 -15.63 14.10 -24.88
N PHE A 459 -14.61 14.39 -24.07
CA PHE A 459 -14.62 14.10 -22.63
C PHE A 459 -15.72 14.87 -21.91
N ARG A 460 -15.80 16.19 -22.14
CA ARG A 460 -16.81 17.07 -21.53
C ARG A 460 -18.22 16.64 -21.93
N GLU A 461 -18.47 16.41 -23.21
CA GLU A 461 -19.79 15.96 -23.69
C GLU A 461 -20.20 14.64 -23.04
N ALA A 462 -19.28 13.67 -22.96
CA ALA A 462 -19.57 12.38 -22.36
C ALA A 462 -19.89 12.49 -20.86
N VAL A 463 -19.13 13.29 -20.09
CA VAL A 463 -19.40 13.53 -18.66
C VAL A 463 -20.73 14.25 -18.45
N LEU A 464 -21.03 15.26 -19.27
CA LEU A 464 -22.27 16.05 -19.13
C LEU A 464 -23.52 15.26 -19.52
N ALA A 465 -23.39 14.26 -20.39
CA ALA A 465 -24.48 13.37 -20.79
C ALA A 465 -24.97 12.44 -19.66
N GLU A 466 -24.20 12.28 -18.58
CA GLU A 466 -24.58 11.41 -17.47
C GLU A 466 -25.64 12.06 -16.56
N GLU A 467 -26.79 11.39 -16.45
CA GLU A 467 -27.88 11.79 -15.54
C GLU A 467 -27.54 11.53 -14.07
N SER A 468 -26.80 10.45 -13.79
CA SER A 468 -26.34 10.07 -12.46
C SER A 468 -24.83 9.87 -12.48
N LEU A 469 -24.11 10.67 -11.70
CA LEU A 469 -22.65 10.73 -11.72
C LEU A 469 -22.11 10.81 -10.30
N VAL A 470 -21.16 9.92 -9.97
CA VAL A 470 -20.37 10.06 -8.75
C VAL A 470 -19.05 10.73 -9.10
N VAL A 471 -18.78 11.89 -8.49
CA VAL A 471 -17.53 12.61 -8.64
C VAL A 471 -16.62 12.25 -7.48
N VAL A 472 -15.49 11.64 -7.80
CA VAL A 472 -14.43 11.31 -6.84
C VAL A 472 -13.26 12.24 -7.10
N CYS A 473 -12.82 12.95 -6.06
CA CYS A 473 -11.67 13.86 -6.15
C CYS A 473 -10.78 13.76 -4.92
N GLY A 474 -9.48 13.99 -5.12
CA GLY A 474 -8.48 14.00 -4.06
C GLY A 474 -7.98 15.40 -3.69
N GLU A 475 -6.74 15.46 -3.22
CA GLU A 475 -6.03 16.64 -2.69
C GLU A 475 -5.89 17.81 -3.66
N GLU A 476 -6.07 17.61 -4.97
CA GLU A 476 -5.87 18.67 -5.96
C GLU A 476 -6.98 19.74 -5.93
N TYR A 477 -8.12 19.42 -5.32
CA TYR A 477 -9.24 20.34 -5.14
C TYR A 477 -9.27 20.91 -3.72
N ARG A 478 -8.96 22.20 -3.59
CA ARG A 478 -9.01 22.94 -2.32
C ARG A 478 -9.60 24.33 -2.47
N GLY A 479 -10.08 24.91 -1.38
CA GLY A 479 -10.57 26.28 -1.32
C GLY A 479 -11.61 26.58 -2.40
N GLU A 480 -11.41 27.67 -3.15
CA GLU A 480 -12.37 28.10 -4.19
C GLU A 480 -12.48 27.11 -5.35
N THR A 481 -11.42 26.35 -5.65
CA THR A 481 -11.46 25.34 -6.72
C THR A 481 -12.40 24.19 -6.35
N LEU A 482 -12.35 23.72 -5.10
CA LEU A 482 -13.30 22.75 -4.56
C LEU A 482 -14.72 23.32 -4.50
N ALA A 483 -14.87 24.56 -4.00
CA ALA A 483 -16.14 25.25 -3.97
C ALA A 483 -16.80 25.33 -5.36
N ALA A 484 -16.04 25.65 -6.40
CA ALA A 484 -16.54 25.70 -7.77
C ALA A 484 -17.01 24.32 -8.27
N LEU A 485 -16.28 23.24 -7.95
CA LEU A 485 -16.66 21.87 -8.33
C LEU A 485 -17.96 21.46 -7.65
N LEU A 486 -18.09 21.75 -6.35
CA LEU A 486 -19.29 21.46 -5.57
C LEU A 486 -20.48 22.26 -6.10
N ARG A 487 -20.33 23.56 -6.37
CA ARG A 487 -21.39 24.39 -6.98
C ARG A 487 -21.86 23.83 -8.31
N TRP A 488 -20.91 23.43 -9.17
CA TRP A 488 -21.23 22.83 -10.47
C TRP A 488 -22.03 21.54 -10.33
N GLY A 489 -21.60 20.61 -9.46
CA GLY A 489 -22.31 19.33 -9.32
C GLY A 489 -23.61 19.44 -8.51
N LEU A 490 -23.70 20.32 -7.51
CA LEU A 490 -24.95 20.54 -6.75
C LEU A 490 -26.07 21.10 -7.63
N ALA A 491 -25.73 21.88 -8.67
CA ALA A 491 -26.69 22.36 -9.67
C ALA A 491 -27.33 21.23 -10.51
N ARG A 492 -26.83 19.99 -10.40
CA ARG A 492 -27.34 18.80 -11.09
C ARG A 492 -27.88 17.80 -10.06
N GLU A 493 -29.14 17.35 -10.18
CA GLU A 493 -29.77 16.52 -9.14
C GLU A 493 -29.09 15.15 -8.93
N GLY A 494 -28.62 14.50 -10.00
CA GLY A 494 -28.03 13.16 -9.93
C GLY A 494 -26.53 13.09 -9.61
N VAL A 495 -25.91 14.20 -9.20
CA VAL A 495 -24.48 14.22 -8.86
C VAL A 495 -24.25 14.04 -7.36
N LYS A 496 -23.37 13.10 -7.03
CA LYS A 496 -22.85 12.87 -5.67
C LYS A 496 -21.34 13.02 -5.63
N PHE A 497 -20.79 13.29 -4.44
CA PHE A 497 -19.36 13.52 -4.26
C PHE A 497 -18.72 12.60 -3.24
N ALA A 498 -17.50 12.16 -3.52
CA ALA A 498 -16.59 11.55 -2.55
C ALA A 498 -15.25 12.30 -2.58
N LEU A 499 -14.81 12.76 -1.42
CA LEU A 499 -13.55 13.50 -1.27
C LEU A 499 -12.55 12.62 -0.50
N LEU A 500 -11.47 12.26 -1.18
CA LEU A 500 -10.50 11.29 -0.69
C LEU A 500 -9.45 11.96 0.20
N GLY A 501 -9.27 11.47 1.43
CA GLY A 501 -8.17 11.84 2.33
C GLY A 501 -7.23 10.65 2.56
N ASP A 502 -5.96 10.92 2.77
CA ASP A 502 -4.90 9.90 2.67
C ASP A 502 -4.82 9.03 3.92
N PHE A 503 -5.24 9.56 5.08
CA PHE A 503 -5.09 8.89 6.36
C PHE A 503 -6.41 8.28 6.87
N VAL A 504 -6.28 7.21 7.65
CA VAL A 504 -7.41 6.43 8.20
C VAL A 504 -8.48 7.27 8.90
N ASN A 505 -8.10 8.33 9.63
CA ASN A 505 -9.02 9.14 10.40
C ASN A 505 -8.88 10.66 10.16
N GLU A 506 -8.44 11.06 8.96
CA GLU A 506 -8.30 12.48 8.62
C GLU A 506 -9.64 13.23 8.68
N ARG A 507 -10.69 12.63 8.10
CA ARG A 507 -12.04 13.21 8.17
C ARG A 507 -12.53 13.29 9.61
N GLY A 508 -12.26 12.27 10.43
CA GLY A 508 -12.58 12.29 11.86
C GLY A 508 -11.85 13.41 12.61
N ALA A 509 -10.54 13.57 12.39
CA ALA A 509 -9.75 14.68 12.94
C ALA A 509 -10.36 16.06 12.59
N ALA A 510 -10.78 16.24 11.34
CA ALA A 510 -11.46 17.44 10.86
C ALA A 510 -12.84 17.63 11.53
N ASP A 511 -13.67 16.58 11.55
CA ASP A 511 -15.00 16.60 12.17
C ASP A 511 -14.95 16.92 13.67
N MET A 512 -13.88 16.49 14.35
CA MET A 512 -13.66 16.76 15.77
C MET A 512 -13.11 18.16 16.05
N GLY A 513 -12.88 19.01 15.04
CA GLY A 513 -12.51 20.40 15.23
C GLY A 513 -11.03 20.62 15.56
N LEU A 514 -10.14 19.78 14.99
CA LEU A 514 -8.69 20.03 14.97
C LEU A 514 -8.33 21.15 13.98
N TYR A 515 -8.99 22.30 14.11
CA TYR A 515 -8.80 23.50 13.30
C TYR A 515 -8.55 24.70 14.21
N PRO A 516 -7.83 25.72 13.72
CA PRO A 516 -7.57 26.90 14.53
C PRO A 516 -8.81 27.78 14.75
N ASP A 517 -9.81 27.66 13.87
CA ASP A 517 -10.97 28.54 13.76
C ASP A 517 -12.31 27.80 13.85
N LEU A 518 -12.30 26.47 13.93
CA LEU A 518 -13.51 25.63 13.97
C LEU A 518 -13.55 24.69 15.19
N LEU A 519 -14.73 24.57 15.75
CA LEU A 519 -15.14 23.61 16.78
C LEU A 519 -15.69 22.32 16.13
N PRO A 520 -15.89 21.23 16.91
CA PRO A 520 -16.48 19.99 16.40
C PRO A 520 -17.74 20.23 15.55
N GLY A 521 -17.82 19.54 14.41
CA GLY A 521 -18.88 19.70 13.41
C GLY A 521 -18.76 20.98 12.56
N TYR A 522 -17.53 21.48 12.37
CA TYR A 522 -17.22 22.68 11.57
C TYR A 522 -17.90 23.96 12.07
N GLN A 523 -18.17 24.06 13.37
CA GLN A 523 -18.86 25.22 13.94
C GLN A 523 -17.88 26.37 14.24
N SER A 524 -18.32 27.62 14.07
CA SER A 524 -17.50 28.78 14.45
C SER A 524 -17.23 28.85 15.95
N LEU A 525 -16.08 29.44 16.31
CA LEU A 525 -15.73 29.79 17.69
C LEU A 525 -16.73 30.75 18.35
N THR A 526 -17.34 31.66 17.60
CA THR A 526 -18.16 32.77 18.18
C THR A 526 -19.66 32.63 17.97
N ALA A 527 -20.10 31.85 16.98
CA ALA A 527 -21.51 31.76 16.57
C ALA A 527 -22.23 30.49 17.06
N SER A 528 -21.59 29.64 17.86
CA SER A 528 -22.12 28.33 18.24
C SER A 528 -22.63 28.27 19.68
N ALA A 529 -23.74 27.56 19.90
CA ALA A 529 -24.19 27.20 21.25
C ALA A 529 -23.15 26.33 21.99
N ILE A 530 -22.31 25.60 21.24
CA ILE A 530 -21.21 24.78 21.75
C ILE A 530 -20.16 25.62 22.46
N SER A 531 -19.85 26.84 21.97
CA SER A 531 -18.81 27.69 22.55
C SER A 531 -19.01 27.98 24.05
N ALA A 532 -20.25 27.98 24.54
CA ALA A 532 -20.57 28.19 25.95
C ALA A 532 -20.08 27.05 26.87
N GLU A 533 -19.87 25.85 26.33
CA GLU A 533 -19.36 24.70 27.08
C GLU A 533 -17.82 24.71 27.23
N TYR A 534 -17.13 25.58 26.48
CA TYR A 534 -15.66 25.68 26.44
C TYR A 534 -15.16 26.81 27.35
N VAL A 535 -15.24 26.59 28.67
CA VAL A 535 -14.83 27.58 29.67
C VAL A 535 -13.35 27.95 29.54
N GLY A 536 -13.07 29.24 29.34
CA GLY A 536 -11.70 29.77 29.24
C GLY A 536 -11.05 29.65 27.86
N MET A 537 -11.80 29.20 26.85
CA MET A 537 -11.36 29.17 25.45
C MET A 537 -11.24 30.60 24.89
N PRO A 538 -10.19 30.90 24.11
CA PRO A 538 -10.09 32.17 23.38
C PRO A 538 -11.22 32.34 22.36
N THR A 539 -11.65 33.58 22.11
CA THR A 539 -12.68 33.91 21.11
C THR A 539 -12.11 34.18 19.71
N THR A 540 -10.80 34.37 19.61
CA THR A 540 -10.09 34.59 18.34
C THR A 540 -9.62 33.27 17.73
N ALA A 541 -9.57 33.21 16.40
CA ALA A 541 -8.95 32.10 15.69
C ALA A 541 -7.46 31.95 16.10
N GLY A 542 -6.98 30.71 16.15
CA GLY A 542 -5.57 30.42 16.34
C GLY A 542 -4.76 30.49 15.04
N ARG A 543 -3.47 30.16 15.16
CA ARG A 543 -2.55 29.99 14.04
C ARG A 543 -2.74 28.62 13.37
N ASN A 544 -2.70 28.56 12.05
CA ASN A 544 -2.67 27.30 11.29
C ASN A 544 -1.31 26.60 11.38
N LEU A 545 -1.20 25.38 10.84
CA LEU A 545 0.01 24.56 10.89
C LEU A 545 1.29 25.28 10.44
N ALA A 546 1.25 26.00 9.31
CA ALA A 546 2.41 26.72 8.79
C ALA A 546 2.77 27.93 9.66
N GLU A 547 1.75 28.69 10.09
CA GLU A 547 1.90 29.85 10.99
C GLU A 547 2.44 29.44 12.36
N ILE A 548 2.08 28.26 12.87
CA ILE A 548 2.62 27.71 14.13
C ILE A 548 4.14 27.54 14.02
N PHE A 549 4.65 26.98 12.93
CA PHE A 549 6.10 26.79 12.76
C PHE A 549 6.85 28.08 12.47
N ASP A 550 6.26 29.02 11.73
CA ASP A 550 6.81 30.36 11.54
C ASP A 550 6.91 31.10 12.90
N ALA A 551 5.84 31.04 13.71
CA ALA A 551 5.80 31.62 15.06
C ALA A 551 6.76 30.93 16.03
N ALA A 552 6.96 29.61 15.92
CA ALA A 552 7.97 28.87 16.67
C ALA A 552 9.38 29.37 16.35
N GLY A 553 9.71 29.55 15.06
CA GLY A 553 10.99 30.11 14.61
C GLY A 553 11.23 31.54 15.11
N ALA A 554 10.17 32.35 15.16
CA ALA A 554 10.19 33.69 15.75
C ALA A 554 10.37 33.69 17.28
N GLY A 555 10.08 32.57 17.95
CA GLY A 555 10.12 32.44 19.41
C GLY A 555 8.83 32.88 20.11
N GLU A 556 7.73 33.02 19.36
CA GLU A 556 6.39 33.34 19.88
C GLU A 556 5.71 32.10 20.49
N VAL A 557 6.00 30.91 19.97
CA VAL A 557 5.52 29.63 20.52
C VAL A 557 6.51 29.15 21.59
N ALA A 558 6.11 29.24 22.85
CA ALA A 558 6.87 28.78 24.00
C ALA A 558 6.79 27.26 24.22
N ALA A 559 5.65 26.65 23.87
CA ALA A 559 5.46 25.20 23.97
C ALA A 559 4.68 24.66 22.76
N LEU A 560 5.13 23.51 22.23
CA LEU A 560 4.50 22.80 21.13
C LEU A 560 4.21 21.37 21.55
N TYR A 561 2.96 20.93 21.39
CA TYR A 561 2.56 19.55 21.63
C TYR A 561 2.19 18.86 20.33
N VAL A 562 2.95 17.85 19.92
CA VAL A 562 2.72 17.08 18.70
C VAL A 562 2.20 15.69 19.06
N VAL A 563 1.03 15.33 18.56
CA VAL A 563 0.38 14.04 18.78
C VAL A 563 0.33 13.30 17.46
N GLY A 564 0.99 12.14 17.38
CA GLY A 564 0.91 11.19 16.25
C GLY A 564 1.14 11.81 14.87
N ALA A 565 2.10 12.74 14.76
CA ALA A 565 2.42 13.48 13.54
C ALA A 565 3.94 13.70 13.40
N ASN A 566 4.43 13.88 12.17
CA ASN A 566 5.86 14.04 11.88
C ASN A 566 6.16 15.25 10.98
N PRO A 567 5.79 16.48 11.40
CA PRO A 567 5.85 17.67 10.55
C PRO A 567 7.26 18.03 10.08
N VAL A 568 8.31 17.63 10.79
CA VAL A 568 9.70 17.83 10.36
C VAL A 568 10.00 17.10 9.05
N ALA A 569 9.55 15.85 8.93
CA ALA A 569 9.74 15.08 7.70
C ALA A 569 8.70 15.45 6.64
N THR A 570 7.43 15.57 7.02
CA THR A 570 6.32 15.75 6.07
C THR A 570 6.30 17.17 5.47
N LEU A 571 6.52 18.19 6.29
CA LEU A 571 6.43 19.61 5.88
C LEU A 571 7.81 20.24 5.60
N GLY A 572 8.91 19.52 5.89
CA GLY A 572 10.27 20.03 5.75
C GLY A 572 10.61 21.15 6.74
N VAL A 573 10.02 21.12 7.94
CA VAL A 573 10.33 22.09 9.00
C VAL A 573 11.80 21.98 9.38
N LYS A 574 12.53 23.10 9.33
CA LYS A 574 13.94 23.15 9.73
C LYS A 574 14.05 22.99 11.25
N ALA A 575 14.99 22.16 11.71
CA ALA A 575 15.23 21.92 13.13
C ALA A 575 15.50 23.22 13.93
N GLU A 576 16.08 24.23 13.29
CA GLU A 576 16.32 25.56 13.86
C GLU A 576 15.04 26.24 14.36
N ALA A 577 13.90 26.01 13.70
CA ALA A 577 12.63 26.65 14.03
C ALA A 577 12.12 26.22 15.42
N LEU A 578 12.49 25.03 15.88
CA LEU A 578 12.02 24.47 17.14
C LEU A 578 12.99 24.69 18.31
N LYS A 579 14.19 25.23 18.07
CA LYS A 579 15.25 25.38 19.10
C LYS A 579 14.83 26.26 20.30
N LYS A 580 13.86 27.16 20.13
CA LYS A 580 13.39 28.10 21.17
C LYS A 580 12.09 27.65 21.84
N THR A 581 11.52 26.53 21.41
CA THR A 581 10.20 26.05 21.82
C THR A 581 10.37 24.78 22.63
N PHE A 582 9.62 24.65 23.74
CA PHE A 582 9.56 23.40 24.48
C PHE A 582 8.68 22.40 23.73
N VAL A 583 9.26 21.37 23.14
CA VAL A 583 8.56 20.43 22.25
C VAL A 583 8.25 19.12 22.96
N VAL A 584 6.99 18.72 22.95
CA VAL A 584 6.53 17.43 23.46
C VAL A 584 5.97 16.62 22.30
N VAL A 585 6.45 15.39 22.12
CA VAL A 585 5.99 14.49 21.04
C VAL A 585 5.39 13.24 21.66
N GLN A 586 4.15 12.95 21.29
CA GLN A 586 3.47 11.70 21.60
C GLN A 586 3.41 10.86 20.33
N ASP A 587 4.16 9.76 20.27
CA ASP A 587 4.34 8.97 19.04
C ASP A 587 4.67 7.50 19.36
N MET A 588 4.65 6.63 18.37
CA MET A 588 5.04 5.21 18.47
C MET A 588 6.53 4.99 18.21
N PHE A 589 7.18 5.89 17.46
CA PHE A 589 8.57 5.76 17.03
C PHE A 589 9.35 7.05 17.28
N LEU A 590 10.69 6.94 17.28
CA LEU A 590 11.57 8.09 17.31
C LEU A 590 11.64 8.74 15.91
N THR A 591 10.56 9.38 15.49
CA THR A 591 10.45 10.11 14.23
C THR A 591 11.40 11.32 14.16
N ALA A 592 11.56 11.91 12.97
CA ALA A 592 12.38 13.12 12.81
C ALA A 592 11.91 14.26 13.74
N THR A 593 10.61 14.35 14.00
CA THR A 593 10.03 15.30 14.97
C THR A 593 10.31 14.87 16.41
N ALA A 594 10.12 13.59 16.77
CA ALA A 594 10.40 13.08 18.10
C ALA A 594 11.89 13.21 18.50
N ALA A 595 12.81 13.05 17.53
CA ALA A 595 14.24 13.21 17.75
C ALA A 595 14.65 14.64 18.17
N LEU A 596 13.82 15.64 17.86
CA LEU A 596 14.01 17.04 18.26
C LEU A 596 13.27 17.42 19.55
N ALA A 597 12.41 16.54 20.08
CA ALA A 597 11.55 16.85 21.22
C ALA A 597 12.34 16.98 22.54
N ASP A 598 11.83 17.78 23.48
CA ASP A 598 12.30 17.81 24.86
C ASP A 598 11.73 16.65 25.68
N VAL A 599 10.50 16.21 25.35
CA VAL A 599 9.85 15.05 25.97
C VAL A 599 9.20 14.20 24.89
N VAL A 600 9.41 12.88 24.95
CA VAL A 600 8.74 11.90 24.10
C VAL A 600 7.87 10.99 24.96
N LEU A 601 6.60 10.84 24.58
CA LEU A 601 5.60 10.01 25.27
C LEU A 601 5.18 8.85 24.35
N PRO A 602 5.42 7.59 24.75
CA PRO A 602 5.14 6.44 23.88
C PRO A 602 3.64 6.13 23.83
N ALA A 603 3.07 6.17 22.63
CA ALA A 603 1.65 5.96 22.37
C ALA A 603 1.33 4.54 21.85
N THR A 604 0.07 4.14 22.02
CA THR A 604 -0.48 2.92 21.41
C THR A 604 -0.84 3.15 19.94
N SER A 605 -0.69 2.12 19.12
CA SER A 605 -1.32 2.07 17.80
C SER A 605 -2.84 1.94 17.91
N LEU A 606 -3.56 2.19 16.80
CA LEU A 606 -5.00 1.91 16.71
C LEU A 606 -5.36 0.45 17.01
N TYR A 607 -4.50 -0.52 16.68
CA TYR A 607 -4.74 -1.93 16.99
C TYR A 607 -4.65 -2.28 18.49
N GLU A 608 -4.17 -1.37 19.33
CA GLU A 608 -4.00 -1.57 20.76
C GLU A 608 -5.00 -0.79 21.63
N LYS A 609 -5.92 -0.07 20.98
CA LYS A 609 -6.93 0.76 21.65
C LYS A 609 -8.32 0.52 21.08
N THR A 610 -9.30 1.28 21.58
CA THR A 610 -10.71 1.17 21.22
C THR A 610 -11.29 2.57 21.07
N GLY A 611 -12.21 2.73 20.13
CA GLY A 611 -12.83 4.01 19.81
C GLY A 611 -13.43 3.96 18.41
N THR A 612 -13.60 5.12 17.79
CA THR A 612 -14.12 5.22 16.42
C THR A 612 -13.17 5.96 15.50
N VAL A 613 -13.22 5.62 14.22
CA VAL A 613 -12.59 6.39 13.13
C VAL A 613 -13.63 6.65 12.04
N THR A 614 -13.43 7.71 11.27
CA THR A 614 -14.29 8.14 10.18
C THR A 614 -13.48 8.17 8.89
N ASN A 615 -13.84 7.29 7.96
CA ASN A 615 -13.15 7.15 6.68
C ASN A 615 -13.45 8.34 5.74
N SER A 616 -12.81 8.37 4.56
CA SER A 616 -12.99 9.44 3.56
C SER A 616 -14.45 9.62 3.11
N TYR A 617 -15.19 8.52 3.01
CA TYR A 617 -16.60 8.51 2.60
C TYR A 617 -17.55 9.04 3.68
N GLY A 618 -17.08 9.09 4.93
CA GLY A 618 -17.84 9.56 6.08
C GLY A 618 -18.50 8.45 6.85
N ASP A 619 -18.09 7.21 6.66
CA ASP A 619 -18.56 6.09 7.45
C ASP A 619 -17.76 6.02 8.76
N VAL A 620 -18.47 6.04 9.89
CA VAL A 620 -17.90 5.82 11.22
C VAL A 620 -17.74 4.33 11.46
N GLN A 621 -16.56 3.92 11.92
CA GLN A 621 -16.19 2.52 12.10
C GLN A 621 -15.62 2.29 13.50
N MET A 622 -15.95 1.15 14.10
CA MET A 622 -15.48 0.78 15.43
C MET A 622 -14.08 0.18 15.37
N VAL A 623 -13.14 0.81 16.07
CA VAL A 623 -11.81 0.26 16.35
C VAL A 623 -11.89 -0.62 17.59
N LYS A 624 -11.38 -1.85 17.50
CA LYS A 624 -11.38 -2.83 18.58
C LYS A 624 -9.95 -3.22 18.89
N LYS A 625 -9.64 -3.29 20.18
CA LYS A 625 -8.32 -3.67 20.65
C LYS A 625 -8.02 -5.12 20.28
N ALA A 626 -6.95 -5.32 19.51
CA ALA A 626 -6.48 -6.60 19.03
C ALA A 626 -5.15 -7.02 19.68
N ALA A 627 -4.28 -6.06 19.96
CA ALA A 627 -2.95 -6.29 20.52
C ALA A 627 -2.71 -5.47 21.79
N ASP A 628 -1.64 -5.77 22.50
CA ASP A 628 -1.12 -4.91 23.57
C ASP A 628 0.39 -5.06 23.74
N LYS A 629 1.04 -3.93 24.03
CA LYS A 629 2.46 -3.86 24.35
C LYS A 629 2.67 -3.20 25.71
N ALA A 630 3.58 -3.74 26.50
CA ALA A 630 3.94 -3.15 27.78
C ALA A 630 4.64 -1.79 27.61
N GLY A 631 4.39 -0.87 28.55
CA GLY A 631 5.09 0.42 28.66
C GLY A 631 4.48 1.60 27.88
N VAL A 632 3.67 1.32 26.86
CA VAL A 632 2.92 2.34 26.10
C VAL A 632 1.58 2.67 26.75
N LYS A 633 0.95 3.77 26.35
CA LYS A 633 -0.39 4.18 26.83
C LYS A 633 -1.28 4.68 25.70
N PRO A 634 -2.62 4.46 25.77
CA PRO A 634 -3.57 5.12 24.89
C PRO A 634 -3.46 6.64 24.95
N ASP A 635 -3.60 7.30 23.81
CA ASP A 635 -3.54 8.75 23.68
C ASP A 635 -4.56 9.41 24.63
N PHE A 636 -5.75 8.81 24.72
CA PHE A 636 -6.78 9.19 25.68
C PHE A 636 -6.24 9.24 27.13
N GLU A 637 -5.56 8.17 27.57
CA GLU A 637 -5.03 8.06 28.93
C GLU A 637 -3.95 9.11 29.20
N ILE A 638 -3.08 9.37 28.21
CA ILE A 638 -2.01 10.37 28.31
C ILE A 638 -2.62 11.77 28.50
N LEU A 639 -3.62 12.14 27.68
CA LEU A 639 -4.31 13.43 27.74
C LEU A 639 -5.01 13.64 29.10
N VAL A 640 -5.75 12.63 29.57
CA VAL A 640 -6.43 12.69 30.88
C VAL A 640 -5.43 12.87 32.03
N ARG A 641 -4.34 12.09 32.03
CA ARG A 641 -3.31 12.19 33.07
C ARG A 641 -2.60 13.54 33.04
N LEU A 642 -2.33 14.07 31.84
CA LEU A 642 -1.71 15.38 31.68
C LEU A 642 -2.64 16.50 32.19
N ALA A 643 -3.92 16.46 31.84
CA ALA A 643 -4.92 17.40 32.36
C ALA A 643 -5.01 17.35 33.89
N GLY A 644 -5.08 16.15 34.47
CA GLY A 644 -5.08 15.97 35.92
C GLY A 644 -3.80 16.49 36.59
N ALA A 645 -2.63 16.27 35.98
CA ALA A 645 -1.36 16.81 36.47
C ALA A 645 -1.26 18.34 36.39
N MET A 646 -1.99 18.97 35.48
CA MET A 646 -2.16 20.43 35.39
C MET A 646 -3.22 20.98 36.37
N GLY A 647 -3.86 20.12 37.17
CA GLY A 647 -4.91 20.52 38.13
C GLY A 647 -6.28 20.75 37.50
N VAL A 648 -6.50 20.30 36.26
CA VAL A 648 -7.82 20.37 35.61
C VAL A 648 -8.74 19.29 36.17
N ASP A 649 -9.99 19.64 36.43
CA ASP A 649 -11.03 18.66 36.79
C ASP A 649 -11.36 17.80 35.56
N VAL A 650 -10.81 16.59 35.53
CA VAL A 650 -10.96 15.64 34.43
C VAL A 650 -12.43 15.32 34.13
N ARG A 651 -13.32 15.39 35.13
CA ARG A 651 -14.77 15.15 34.97
C ARG A 651 -15.49 16.24 34.19
N LYS A 652 -14.86 17.41 34.03
CA LYS A 652 -15.37 18.49 33.16
C LYS A 652 -14.80 18.38 31.74
N LEU A 653 -13.64 17.74 31.60
CA LEU A 653 -13.04 17.45 30.31
C LEU A 653 -13.81 16.33 29.61
N VAL A 654 -14.09 15.25 30.34
CA VAL A 654 -14.91 14.12 29.90
C VAL A 654 -16.32 14.28 30.48
N PRO A 655 -17.33 14.59 29.67
CA PRO A 655 -18.68 14.84 30.17
C PRO A 655 -19.36 13.51 30.51
N PHE A 656 -19.19 13.03 31.74
CA PHE A 656 -20.08 11.99 32.28
C PHE A 656 -21.44 12.64 32.49
N GLY A 657 -22.41 12.33 31.64
CA GLY A 657 -23.69 13.05 31.57
C GLY A 657 -24.29 13.36 32.94
N SER A 658 -24.46 14.66 33.23
CA SER A 658 -25.35 15.12 34.29
C SER A 658 -26.72 15.35 33.66
N SER A 659 -27.64 14.40 33.78
CA SER A 659 -29.00 14.63 33.29
C SER A 659 -29.90 15.11 34.43
N GLU A 660 -30.50 16.29 34.25
CA GLU A 660 -31.76 16.66 34.88
C GLU A 660 -32.91 15.70 34.48
N SER A 661 -32.66 14.70 33.61
CA SER A 661 -33.59 13.63 33.24
C SER A 661 -33.48 12.34 34.07
N GLY A 662 -32.72 12.34 35.17
CA GLY A 662 -32.78 11.25 36.16
C GLY A 662 -32.06 9.94 35.80
N LEU A 663 -31.11 9.96 34.86
CA LEU A 663 -30.30 8.80 34.44
C LEU A 663 -28.79 9.13 34.44
N GLY A 664 -28.30 9.82 35.46
CA GLY A 664 -26.88 10.18 35.59
C GLY A 664 -26.04 9.04 36.17
N GLN A 665 -25.20 8.41 35.34
CA GLN A 665 -24.22 7.41 35.78
C GLN A 665 -23.03 8.06 36.51
N ARG A 666 -22.72 7.58 37.71
CA ARG A 666 -21.49 7.90 38.46
C ARG A 666 -20.39 6.91 38.06
N GLY A 667 -19.40 7.35 37.29
CA GLY A 667 -18.15 6.60 37.12
C GLY A 667 -17.33 6.62 38.41
N ASP A 668 -17.04 5.44 38.97
CA ASP A 668 -16.12 5.27 40.09
C ASP A 668 -14.67 5.16 39.55
N MET A 669 -13.70 5.73 40.28
CA MET A 669 -12.26 5.68 39.93
C MET A 669 -11.62 4.33 40.33
N GLY A 670 -12.43 3.31 40.60
CA GLY A 670 -11.99 2.01 41.12
C GLY A 670 -12.05 0.90 40.07
N GLN A 671 -10.90 0.22 39.88
CA GLN A 671 -10.69 -1.03 39.11
C GLN A 671 -10.62 -0.88 37.58
N THR A 672 -9.52 -0.27 37.09
CA THR A 672 -9.17 -0.19 35.65
C THR A 672 -8.56 -1.47 35.05
N ARG A 673 -8.80 -2.65 35.63
CA ARG A 673 -8.26 -3.90 35.06
C ARG A 673 -9.14 -4.57 33.99
N GLY A 674 -10.41 -4.16 33.82
CA GLY A 674 -11.37 -4.87 32.97
C GLY A 674 -11.87 -4.16 31.71
N ALA A 675 -11.83 -2.82 31.65
CA ALA A 675 -12.42 -2.07 30.54
C ALA A 675 -11.58 -2.11 29.24
N GLN A 676 -10.32 -2.53 29.33
CA GLN A 676 -9.32 -2.49 28.25
C GLN A 676 -8.70 -3.87 27.96
N SER A 677 -9.23 -4.95 28.55
CA SER A 677 -8.69 -6.32 28.48
C SER A 677 -9.51 -7.28 27.62
N GLY A 678 -10.48 -6.78 26.82
CA GLY A 678 -11.33 -7.63 25.97
C GLY A 678 -12.38 -8.48 26.72
N GLU A 679 -12.26 -8.61 28.04
CA GLU A 679 -13.29 -9.27 28.88
C GLU A 679 -14.58 -8.43 29.05
N ALA A 680 -14.50 -7.11 28.82
CA ALA A 680 -15.63 -6.19 28.91
C ALA A 680 -16.77 -6.56 27.95
N ASP A 681 -16.49 -7.13 26.77
CA ASP A 681 -17.52 -7.38 25.75
C ASP A 681 -18.54 -8.45 26.16
N ARG A 682 -18.11 -9.54 26.82
CA ARG A 682 -19.06 -10.57 27.28
C ARG A 682 -19.90 -10.08 28.45
N HIS A 683 -19.33 -9.25 29.32
CA HIS A 683 -20.04 -8.66 30.44
C HIS A 683 -21.00 -7.55 29.97
N ALA A 684 -20.60 -6.69 29.02
CA ALA A 684 -21.44 -5.67 28.43
C ALA A 684 -22.61 -6.26 27.64
N VAL A 685 -22.39 -7.30 26.83
CA VAL A 685 -23.47 -8.02 26.13
C VAL A 685 -24.42 -8.70 27.13
N TRP A 686 -23.89 -9.30 28.21
CA TRP A 686 -24.72 -9.87 29.27
C TRP A 686 -25.52 -8.82 30.04
N LEU A 687 -24.92 -7.68 30.35
CA LEU A 687 -25.56 -6.54 31.03
C LEU A 687 -26.71 -6.00 30.18
N VAL A 688 -26.45 -5.70 28.90
CA VAL A 688 -27.48 -5.24 27.94
C VAL A 688 -28.59 -6.27 27.77
N ALA A 689 -28.26 -7.56 27.64
CA ALA A 689 -29.25 -8.63 27.53
C ALA A 689 -30.12 -8.79 28.78
N ASN A 690 -29.68 -8.28 29.94
CA ASN A 690 -30.42 -8.30 31.20
C ASN A 690 -30.96 -6.92 31.62
N GLY A 691 -30.92 -5.91 30.74
CA GLY A 691 -31.39 -4.55 31.05
C GLY A 691 -30.57 -3.85 32.14
N LEU A 692 -29.33 -4.26 32.34
CA LEU A 692 -28.37 -3.66 33.27
C LEU A 692 -27.37 -2.82 32.47
N GLU A 693 -27.02 -1.63 32.94
CA GLU A 693 -26.04 -0.77 32.26
C GLU A 693 -24.60 -1.01 32.76
N SER A 694 -23.62 -0.90 31.86
CA SER A 694 -22.20 -0.99 32.20
C SER A 694 -21.80 0.18 33.11
N LYS A 695 -21.05 -0.12 34.18
CA LYS A 695 -20.44 0.92 35.01
C LYS A 695 -19.27 1.54 34.23
N LEU A 696 -19.48 2.75 33.70
CA LEU A 696 -18.48 3.45 32.88
C LEU A 696 -17.22 3.81 33.69
N SER A 697 -16.06 3.46 33.13
CA SER A 697 -14.77 3.98 33.55
C SER A 697 -14.62 5.42 33.07
N PRO A 698 -13.90 6.30 33.79
CA PRO A 698 -13.55 7.61 33.25
C PRO A 698 -12.61 7.56 32.02
N PHE A 699 -12.17 6.35 31.65
CA PHE A 699 -11.42 6.03 30.44
C PHE A 699 -12.23 5.28 29.39
N ASP A 700 -13.55 5.47 29.35
CA ASP A 700 -14.41 4.84 28.35
C ASP A 700 -14.57 5.74 27.10
N PRO A 701 -14.03 5.33 25.93
CA PRO A 701 -14.23 6.04 24.67
C PRO A 701 -15.72 6.17 24.31
N LEU A 702 -16.57 5.22 24.68
CA LEU A 702 -17.99 5.25 24.31
C LEU A 702 -18.73 6.43 24.97
N ALA A 703 -18.33 6.83 26.17
CA ALA A 703 -18.88 8.02 26.81
C ALA A 703 -18.53 9.31 26.05
N VAL A 704 -17.35 9.36 25.44
CA VAL A 704 -16.97 10.48 24.56
C VAL A 704 -17.69 10.42 23.23
N LEU A 705 -17.93 9.21 22.71
CA LEU A 705 -18.76 9.04 21.52
C LEU A 705 -20.18 9.58 21.73
N ASP A 706 -20.82 9.32 22.87
CA ASP A 706 -22.13 9.88 23.22
C ASP A 706 -22.16 11.42 23.11
N GLU A 707 -21.08 12.05 23.58
CA GLU A 707 -20.90 13.49 23.51
C GLU A 707 -20.66 13.98 22.07
N ILE A 708 -19.89 13.24 21.28
CA ILE A 708 -19.70 13.52 19.86
C ILE A 708 -21.04 13.45 19.12
N GLU A 709 -21.86 12.41 19.35
CA GLU A 709 -23.19 12.29 18.73
C GLU A 709 -24.12 13.45 19.12
N ARG A 710 -23.96 13.99 20.34
CA ARG A 710 -24.72 15.16 20.81
C ARG A 710 -24.30 16.45 20.11
N LEU A 711 -22.99 16.68 19.97
CA LEU A 711 -22.42 17.95 19.49
C LEU A 711 -22.30 18.02 17.96
N VAL A 712 -21.96 16.91 17.32
CA VAL A 712 -21.67 16.84 15.89
C VAL A 712 -22.91 16.33 15.16
N ALA A 713 -23.67 17.25 14.55
CA ALA A 713 -24.98 16.94 13.93
C ALA A 713 -24.95 15.80 12.89
N GLY A 714 -23.81 15.59 12.22
CA GLY A 714 -23.60 14.50 11.26
C GLY A 714 -23.46 13.10 11.88
N TYR A 715 -23.23 13.00 13.20
CA TYR A 715 -22.91 11.76 13.92
C TYR A 715 -24.13 11.18 14.65
N LYS A 716 -25.33 11.27 14.06
CA LYS A 716 -26.48 10.50 14.57
C LYS A 716 -26.39 9.05 14.07
N LEU A 717 -25.60 8.24 14.76
CA LEU A 717 -25.22 6.89 14.33
C LEU A 717 -26.26 5.84 14.72
N ASP A 718 -26.37 4.79 13.89
CA ASP A 718 -27.07 3.57 14.27
C ASP A 718 -26.12 2.69 15.09
N ARG A 719 -26.28 2.73 16.41
CA ARG A 719 -25.44 1.98 17.36
C ARG A 719 -25.52 0.47 17.16
N LEU A 720 -26.69 -0.06 16.80
CA LEU A 720 -26.84 -1.50 16.61
C LEU A 720 -25.99 -1.96 15.42
N ASN A 721 -25.99 -1.18 14.34
CA ASN A 721 -25.14 -1.43 13.19
C ASN A 721 -23.66 -1.25 13.51
N LEU A 722 -23.28 -0.17 14.20
CA LEU A 722 -21.88 0.10 14.56
C LEU A 722 -21.29 -0.99 15.48
N PHE A 723 -21.99 -1.38 16.54
CA PHE A 723 -21.53 -2.43 17.46
C PHE A 723 -21.60 -3.84 16.85
N GLY A 724 -22.47 -4.04 15.86
CA GLY A 724 -22.46 -5.22 15.00
C GLY A 724 -21.21 -5.37 14.16
N GLY A 725 -20.31 -4.38 14.15
CA GLY A 725 -19.08 -4.37 13.35
C GLY A 725 -19.30 -3.90 11.91
N ASN A 726 -20.44 -3.25 11.64
CA ASN A 726 -20.70 -2.54 10.40
C ASN A 726 -20.33 -1.06 10.57
N GLU A 727 -20.17 -0.38 9.45
CA GLU A 727 -19.97 1.06 9.41
C GLU A 727 -21.32 1.83 9.52
N ALA A 728 -21.26 3.03 10.09
CA ALA A 728 -22.41 3.93 10.22
C ALA A 728 -22.14 5.24 9.47
N ALA A 729 -22.89 5.48 8.39
CA ALA A 729 -22.70 6.66 7.56
C ALA A 729 -23.04 7.97 8.29
N THR A 730 -22.13 8.94 8.23
CA THR A 730 -22.42 10.34 8.56
C THR A 730 -23.09 11.04 7.39
N ASP A 731 -23.97 11.99 7.67
CA ASP A 731 -24.56 12.85 6.65
C ASP A 731 -24.12 14.31 6.91
N PRO A 732 -23.11 14.82 6.19
CA PRO A 732 -22.68 16.22 6.34
C PRO A 732 -23.78 17.21 5.91
N GLY A 733 -24.77 16.79 5.12
CA GLY A 733 -25.94 17.59 4.79
C GLY A 733 -26.85 17.88 5.98
N ARG A 734 -26.71 17.13 7.08
CA ARG A 734 -27.41 17.37 8.36
C ARG A 734 -26.76 18.43 9.24
N VAL A 735 -25.60 18.97 8.85
CA VAL A 735 -25.02 20.12 9.56
C VAL A 735 -25.93 21.33 9.33
N SER A 736 -26.72 21.68 10.35
CA SER A 736 -27.66 22.79 10.33
C SER A 736 -27.01 24.07 10.90
N GLY A 737 -27.38 25.23 10.36
CA GLY A 737 -26.94 26.53 10.88
C GLY A 737 -25.63 27.09 10.30
N LEU A 738 -24.95 26.36 9.40
CA LEU A 738 -23.89 26.91 8.54
C LEU A 738 -24.53 27.72 7.40
N ALA A 739 -25.17 28.85 7.72
CA ALA A 739 -25.54 29.81 6.67
C ALA A 739 -24.25 30.29 5.98
N PRO A 740 -24.24 30.49 4.64
CA PRO A 740 -23.12 31.12 3.95
C PRO A 740 -23.04 32.59 4.36
N GLN A 741 -22.45 32.89 5.52
CA GLN A 741 -22.18 34.25 5.97
C GLN A 741 -20.74 34.65 5.66
N ALA A 742 -20.58 35.88 5.18
CA ALA A 742 -19.37 36.51 4.65
C ALA A 742 -18.25 36.77 5.68
N GLY A 743 -18.27 36.11 6.84
CA GLY A 743 -17.37 36.40 7.97
C GLY A 743 -16.40 35.27 8.36
N PHE A 744 -16.47 34.11 7.72
CA PHE A 744 -15.45 33.07 7.93
C PHE A 744 -14.23 33.38 7.09
N VAL A 745 -13.06 33.36 7.72
CA VAL A 745 -11.78 33.42 7.02
C VAL A 745 -11.75 32.20 6.12
N SER A 746 -11.93 32.41 4.80
CA SER A 746 -11.54 31.42 3.80
C SER A 746 -10.14 30.95 4.20
N LEU A 747 -9.80 29.67 4.02
CA LEU A 747 -8.40 29.30 3.82
C LEU A 747 -7.91 30.22 2.68
N THR A 748 -7.31 31.35 3.05
CA THR A 748 -6.85 32.37 2.13
C THR A 748 -5.57 31.83 1.56
N GLU A 749 -5.40 31.88 0.24
CA GLU A 749 -4.09 31.67 -0.38
C GLU A 749 -3.11 32.67 0.25
N ILE A 750 -2.32 32.21 1.23
CA ILE A 750 -1.23 33.01 1.78
C ILE A 750 -0.09 32.90 0.78
N GLY A 751 0.27 34.04 0.18
CA GLY A 751 1.27 34.17 -0.88
C GLY A 751 2.44 33.19 -0.77
N GLY A 752 2.43 32.17 -1.64
CA GLY A 752 3.60 31.33 -1.93
C GLY A 752 4.03 30.32 -0.87
N ARG A 753 3.27 30.07 0.22
CA ARG A 753 3.52 28.96 1.17
C ARG A 753 2.28 28.05 1.26
N LYS A 754 2.52 26.74 1.35
CA LYS A 754 1.49 25.69 1.28
C LYS A 754 0.52 25.82 2.46
N ASP A 755 -0.78 25.87 2.16
CA ASP A 755 -1.86 25.69 3.12
C ASP A 755 -1.65 24.41 3.94
N GLY A 756 -2.30 24.28 5.11
CA GLY A 756 -2.28 23.05 5.93
C GLY A 756 -2.76 21.77 5.22
N VAL A 757 -3.25 21.91 3.98
CA VAL A 757 -3.59 20.86 3.01
C VAL A 757 -2.37 20.61 2.11
N MET A 758 -1.63 19.53 2.37
CA MET A 758 -0.38 19.21 1.68
C MET A 758 -0.48 17.97 0.82
N ALA A 759 0.14 18.05 -0.37
CA ALA A 759 0.28 16.91 -1.26
C ALA A 759 1.15 15.83 -0.61
N THR A 760 0.53 14.74 -0.16
CA THR A 760 1.22 13.58 0.41
C THR A 760 1.67 12.66 -0.71
N HIS A 761 2.57 13.19 -1.54
CA HIS A 761 3.33 12.38 -2.49
C HIS A 761 4.77 12.15 -2.02
N PRO A 762 5.06 11.60 -0.82
CA PRO A 762 6.31 10.88 -0.70
C PRO A 762 6.10 9.60 -1.51
N GLY A 763 6.72 9.54 -2.69
CA GLY A 763 6.67 8.39 -3.60
C GLY A 763 6.72 7.09 -2.83
N LEU A 764 5.57 6.42 -2.75
CA LEU A 764 5.49 5.08 -2.21
C LEU A 764 6.21 4.20 -3.21
N PHE A 765 7.21 3.46 -2.75
CA PHE A 765 8.08 2.59 -3.56
C PHE A 765 7.27 1.76 -4.57
N THR A 766 7.26 2.18 -5.83
CA THR A 766 6.69 1.35 -6.89
C THR A 766 7.69 0.24 -7.25
N SER A 767 7.19 -0.94 -7.68
CA SER A 767 8.06 -2.00 -8.21
C SER A 767 8.88 -1.50 -9.41
N GLY A 768 8.34 -0.55 -10.18
CA GLY A 768 9.00 0.11 -11.30
C GLY A 768 10.17 1.02 -10.90
N GLU A 769 10.03 1.84 -9.85
CA GLU A 769 11.14 2.65 -9.32
C GLU A 769 12.22 1.79 -8.66
N LEU A 770 11.84 0.72 -7.96
CA LEU A 770 12.79 -0.26 -7.46
C LEU A 770 13.51 -0.97 -8.62
N GLY A 771 12.81 -1.31 -9.70
CA GLY A 771 13.39 -1.89 -10.91
C GLY A 771 14.38 -0.95 -11.60
N SER A 772 14.02 0.34 -11.75
CA SER A 772 14.89 1.34 -12.40
C SER A 772 16.11 1.69 -11.54
N LEU A 773 15.95 1.81 -10.23
CA LEU A 773 17.08 2.02 -9.30
C LEU A 773 18.01 0.80 -9.28
N ARG A 774 17.45 -0.41 -9.33
CA ARG A 774 18.21 -1.67 -9.43
C ARG A 774 19.00 -1.78 -10.73
N ALA A 775 18.37 -1.48 -11.87
CA ALA A 775 19.03 -1.48 -13.17
C ALA A 775 20.12 -0.40 -13.25
N SER A 776 19.85 0.80 -12.73
CA SER A 776 20.82 1.90 -12.69
C SER A 776 22.02 1.56 -11.81
N ALA A 777 21.79 1.03 -10.60
CA ALA A 777 22.86 0.59 -9.71
C ALA A 777 23.70 -0.55 -10.31
N GLN A 778 23.06 -1.41 -11.13
CA GLN A 778 23.74 -2.45 -11.89
C GLN A 778 24.66 -1.88 -12.97
N MET A 779 24.13 -1.05 -13.87
CA MET A 779 24.91 -0.43 -14.95
C MET A 779 26.11 0.36 -14.39
N ILE A 780 25.89 1.18 -13.36
CA ILE A 780 26.95 1.97 -12.72
C ILE A 780 28.09 1.08 -12.22
N SER A 781 27.77 -0.10 -11.65
CA SER A 781 28.79 -0.98 -11.10
C SER A 781 29.77 -1.51 -12.16
N TYR A 782 29.27 -1.82 -13.36
CA TYR A 782 30.09 -2.36 -14.45
C TYR A 782 30.82 -1.26 -15.21
N GLU A 783 30.18 -0.12 -15.46
CA GLU A 783 30.79 1.00 -16.16
C GLU A 783 31.98 1.59 -15.38
N LEU A 784 31.86 1.71 -14.06
CA LEU A 784 32.98 2.11 -13.21
C LEU A 784 34.11 1.09 -13.26
N ALA A 785 33.80 -0.21 -13.17
CA ALA A 785 34.81 -1.26 -13.25
C ALA A 785 35.50 -1.31 -14.63
N LEU A 786 34.74 -1.12 -15.71
CA LEU A 786 35.23 -1.05 -17.09
C LEU A 786 36.18 0.12 -17.25
N GLY A 787 35.79 1.33 -16.84
CA GLY A 787 36.64 2.51 -16.89
C GLY A 787 37.92 2.36 -16.09
N LEU A 788 37.83 1.85 -14.86
CA LEU A 788 39.00 1.61 -13.99
C LEU A 788 39.95 0.54 -14.55
N SER A 789 39.44 -0.46 -15.26
CA SER A 789 40.29 -1.47 -15.92
C SER A 789 41.23 -0.86 -16.96
N LEU A 790 40.84 0.26 -17.58
CA LEU A 790 41.64 0.92 -18.61
C LEU A 790 42.73 1.83 -18.02
N VAL A 791 42.55 2.32 -16.81
CA VAL A 791 43.50 3.24 -16.15
C VAL A 791 44.88 2.59 -16.02
N GLY A 792 44.95 1.29 -15.69
CA GLY A 792 46.22 0.57 -15.60
C GLY A 792 47.00 0.54 -16.93
N ILE A 793 46.29 0.44 -18.06
CA ILE A 793 46.90 0.50 -19.39
C ILE A 793 47.44 1.90 -19.66
N VAL A 794 46.64 2.93 -19.39
CA VAL A 794 47.02 4.33 -19.63
C VAL A 794 48.23 4.73 -18.79
N LEU A 795 48.28 4.30 -17.52
CA LEU A 795 49.43 4.52 -16.65
C LEU A 795 50.70 3.88 -17.21
N ARG A 796 50.59 2.66 -17.74
CA ARG A 796 51.73 1.95 -18.35
C ARG A 796 52.21 2.62 -19.64
N THR A 797 51.29 3.05 -20.50
CA THR A 797 51.64 3.60 -21.82
C THR A 797 51.99 5.09 -21.76
N GLY A 798 51.56 5.80 -20.71
CA GLY A 798 51.73 7.25 -20.58
C GLY A 798 50.98 8.06 -21.62
N SER A 799 50.03 7.45 -22.35
CA SER A 799 49.32 8.07 -23.47
C SER A 799 47.90 7.51 -23.60
N LEU A 800 46.95 8.39 -23.93
CA LEU A 800 45.56 8.05 -24.30
C LEU A 800 45.41 7.76 -25.81
N SER A 801 46.47 7.92 -26.60
CA SER A 801 46.47 7.62 -28.03
C SER A 801 46.48 6.12 -28.27
N LEU A 802 45.42 5.59 -28.89
CA LEU A 802 45.32 4.16 -29.26
C LEU A 802 46.50 3.70 -30.12
N THR A 803 47.04 4.58 -30.95
CA THR A 803 48.22 4.26 -31.78
C THR A 803 49.48 4.05 -30.94
N ASP A 804 49.67 4.84 -29.88
CA ASP A 804 50.84 4.72 -29.01
C ASP A 804 50.68 3.51 -28.08
N ILE A 805 49.46 3.26 -27.60
CA ILE A 805 49.12 2.04 -26.85
C ILE A 805 49.44 0.78 -27.66
N VAL A 806 49.15 0.77 -28.96
CA VAL A 806 49.47 -0.36 -29.86
C VAL A 806 50.98 -0.47 -30.11
N LYS A 807 51.70 0.64 -30.31
CA LYS A 807 53.15 0.64 -30.53
C LYS A 807 53.93 0.05 -29.34
N VAL A 808 53.54 0.40 -28.10
CA VAL A 808 54.18 -0.17 -26.89
C VAL A 808 54.02 -1.69 -26.83
N GLN A 809 52.98 -2.23 -27.45
CA GLN A 809 52.69 -3.66 -27.48
C GLN A 809 53.33 -4.42 -28.66
N SER A 810 54.01 -3.74 -29.60
CA SER A 810 54.48 -4.37 -30.85
C SER A 810 55.85 -5.06 -30.74
N VAL A 811 56.69 -4.63 -29.79
CA VAL A 811 58.14 -4.90 -29.81
C VAL A 811 58.50 -6.39 -29.74
N HIS A 812 57.84 -7.19 -28.89
CA HIS A 812 58.10 -8.64 -28.75
C HIS A 812 56.84 -9.49 -28.96
N GLY A 813 55.91 -9.03 -29.82
CA GLY A 813 54.67 -9.75 -30.10
C GLY A 813 53.83 -9.99 -28.84
N ILE A 814 53.32 -11.21 -28.67
CA ILE A 814 52.45 -11.59 -27.53
C ILE A 814 53.10 -11.33 -26.16
N ALA A 815 54.43 -11.38 -26.08
CA ALA A 815 55.18 -11.11 -24.85
C ALA A 815 55.25 -9.60 -24.51
N SER A 816 54.82 -8.71 -25.40
CA SER A 816 54.69 -7.27 -25.15
C SER A 816 53.25 -6.79 -25.03
N TRP A 817 52.27 -7.66 -25.31
CA TRP A 817 50.84 -7.35 -25.15
C TRP A 817 50.51 -6.99 -23.72
N ASN A 818 49.58 -6.05 -23.53
CA ASN A 818 49.23 -5.58 -22.19
C ASN A 818 48.71 -6.71 -21.28
N VAL A 819 48.03 -7.73 -21.83
CA VAL A 819 47.57 -8.90 -21.07
C VAL A 819 48.71 -9.69 -20.43
N PHE A 820 49.77 -10.00 -21.20
CA PHE A 820 50.82 -10.92 -20.77
C PHE A 820 52.09 -10.16 -20.33
N GLY A 821 52.67 -9.39 -21.25
CA GLY A 821 53.89 -8.62 -21.03
C GLY A 821 53.70 -7.34 -20.23
N GLY A 822 52.49 -6.78 -20.22
CA GLY A 822 52.17 -5.56 -19.50
C GLY A 822 51.71 -5.76 -18.06
N GLY A 823 51.58 -7.00 -17.58
CA GLY A 823 51.08 -7.30 -16.25
C GLY A 823 49.60 -6.94 -16.03
N GLN A 824 48.88 -6.53 -17.08
CA GLN A 824 47.48 -6.09 -17.01
C GLN A 824 46.48 -7.23 -17.23
N ILE A 825 46.82 -8.45 -16.81
CA ILE A 825 45.91 -9.60 -16.91
C ILE A 825 44.65 -9.42 -16.08
N ILE A 826 44.78 -8.78 -14.90
CA ILE A 826 43.67 -8.48 -14.01
C ILE A 826 42.75 -7.44 -14.65
N ALA A 827 43.32 -6.35 -15.20
CA ALA A 827 42.57 -5.37 -15.97
C ALA A 827 41.88 -5.99 -17.20
N PHE A 828 42.52 -6.91 -17.92
CA PHE A 828 41.90 -7.60 -19.05
C PHE A 828 40.71 -8.46 -18.62
N PHE A 829 40.81 -9.16 -17.49
CA PHE A 829 39.70 -9.95 -16.96
C PHE A 829 38.54 -9.07 -16.51
N ILE A 830 38.81 -7.96 -15.81
CA ILE A 830 37.78 -7.00 -15.41
C ILE A 830 37.11 -6.39 -16.64
N TYR A 831 37.91 -5.96 -17.63
CA TYR A 831 37.41 -5.45 -18.90
C TYR A 831 36.51 -6.48 -19.58
N LEU A 832 36.95 -7.73 -19.67
CA LEU A 832 36.19 -8.81 -20.30
C LEU A 832 34.84 -9.04 -19.60
N MET A 833 34.82 -9.07 -18.26
CA MET A 833 33.59 -9.27 -17.48
C MET A 833 32.65 -8.08 -17.57
N ALA A 834 33.17 -6.86 -17.41
CA ALA A 834 32.37 -5.64 -17.48
C ALA A 834 31.86 -5.38 -18.91
N ALA A 835 32.68 -5.63 -19.94
CA ALA A 835 32.27 -5.64 -21.33
C ALA A 835 31.11 -6.61 -21.56
N TYR A 836 31.18 -7.80 -20.95
CA TYR A 836 30.13 -8.81 -21.01
C TYR A 836 28.80 -8.33 -20.47
N ALA A 837 28.85 -7.63 -19.33
CA ALA A 837 27.69 -7.02 -18.74
C ALA A 837 27.15 -5.86 -19.61
N GLU A 838 28.04 -5.03 -20.16
CA GLU A 838 27.66 -3.86 -20.96
C GLU A 838 26.96 -4.22 -22.28
N THR A 839 27.26 -5.38 -22.86
CA THR A 839 26.57 -5.84 -24.07
C THR A 839 25.27 -6.60 -23.78
N ASN A 840 24.81 -6.63 -22.52
CA ASN A 840 23.61 -7.31 -22.06
C ASN A 840 23.53 -8.77 -22.54
N ARG A 841 24.60 -9.55 -22.34
CA ARG A 841 24.65 -10.96 -22.77
C ARG A 841 24.77 -11.91 -21.60
N ALA A 842 24.07 -13.04 -21.70
CA ALA A 842 24.19 -14.13 -20.74
C ALA A 842 25.67 -14.55 -20.56
N PRO A 843 26.17 -14.59 -19.31
CA PRO A 843 25.40 -14.70 -18.07
C PRO A 843 25.07 -13.38 -17.33
N PHE A 844 25.38 -12.21 -17.90
CA PHE A 844 25.27 -10.86 -17.28
C PHE A 844 24.14 -9.99 -17.85
N ASP A 845 23.11 -10.61 -18.44
CA ASP A 845 21.99 -9.92 -19.10
C ASP A 845 21.17 -9.07 -18.10
N LEU A 846 20.73 -7.87 -18.50
CA LEU A 846 19.75 -7.09 -17.75
C LEU A 846 18.38 -7.75 -17.94
N PRO A 847 17.54 -7.88 -16.90
CA PRO A 847 16.16 -8.31 -17.09
C PRO A 847 15.34 -7.16 -17.71
N GLU A 848 15.58 -6.85 -18.99
CA GLU A 848 14.77 -5.90 -19.76
C GLU A 848 13.46 -6.53 -20.27
N ALA A 849 13.36 -7.86 -20.26
CA ALA A 849 12.15 -8.69 -20.17
C ALA A 849 12.57 -10.16 -20.28
N GLU A 850 11.98 -11.06 -19.49
CA GLU A 850 12.35 -12.47 -19.54
C GLU A 850 12.02 -13.13 -20.88
N THR A 851 12.93 -13.97 -21.35
CA THR A 851 12.92 -14.62 -22.67
C THR A 851 11.93 -15.80 -22.81
N GLU A 852 11.15 -16.10 -21.76
CA GLU A 852 10.09 -17.12 -21.81
C GLU A 852 8.72 -16.57 -22.25
N LEU A 853 8.52 -15.25 -22.19
CA LEU A 853 7.76 -14.55 -23.22
C LEU A 853 8.77 -14.32 -24.34
N THR A 854 8.45 -14.65 -25.59
CA THR A 854 9.27 -14.26 -26.75
C THR A 854 9.79 -12.83 -26.57
N GLY A 855 11.09 -12.66 -26.30
CA GLY A 855 11.59 -11.58 -25.43
C GLY A 855 11.29 -10.15 -25.87
N GLY A 856 10.92 -9.25 -24.96
CA GLY A 856 10.87 -7.78 -25.16
C GLY A 856 10.46 -7.31 -26.58
N TYR A 857 11.33 -6.50 -27.22
CA TYR A 857 11.14 -6.00 -28.58
C TYR A 857 10.98 -7.11 -29.65
N HIS A 858 11.32 -8.37 -29.34
CA HIS A 858 11.08 -9.53 -30.20
C HIS A 858 9.60 -9.90 -30.31
N THR A 859 8.77 -9.51 -29.34
CA THR A 859 7.29 -9.58 -29.45
C THR A 859 6.66 -8.31 -29.99
N GLU A 860 7.27 -7.15 -29.76
CA GLU A 860 6.66 -5.86 -30.08
C GLU A 860 6.92 -5.39 -31.51
N TYR A 861 8.05 -5.82 -32.11
CA TYR A 861 8.44 -5.39 -33.44
C TYR A 861 8.63 -6.58 -34.39
N SER A 862 7.88 -6.58 -35.49
CA SER A 862 8.06 -7.54 -36.58
C SER A 862 9.05 -7.02 -37.63
N SER A 863 9.67 -7.94 -38.38
CA SER A 863 10.44 -7.68 -39.62
C SER A 863 11.76 -6.88 -39.46
N MET A 864 11.92 -5.76 -40.17
CA MET A 864 13.20 -5.04 -40.30
C MET A 864 13.66 -4.37 -39.00
N LYS A 865 12.71 -3.91 -38.16
CA LYS A 865 13.04 -3.27 -36.86
C LYS A 865 13.72 -4.26 -35.91
N PHE A 866 13.22 -5.50 -35.88
CA PHE A 866 13.86 -6.60 -35.16
C PHE A 866 15.29 -6.86 -35.64
N ALA A 867 15.51 -6.89 -36.96
CA ALA A 867 16.85 -7.07 -37.53
C ALA A 867 17.80 -5.92 -37.17
N MET A 868 17.30 -4.67 -37.10
CA MET A 868 18.09 -3.52 -36.68
C MET A 868 18.53 -3.59 -35.22
N PHE A 869 17.67 -4.05 -34.30
CA PHE A 869 18.04 -4.24 -32.91
C PHE A 869 19.16 -5.28 -32.76
N PHE A 870 19.00 -6.45 -33.38
CA PHE A 870 20.06 -7.47 -33.37
C PHE A 870 21.38 -6.98 -33.99
N MET A 871 21.29 -6.22 -35.08
CA MET A 871 22.48 -5.66 -35.72
C MET A 871 23.18 -4.64 -34.83
N ALA A 872 22.41 -3.82 -34.08
CA ALA A 872 22.96 -2.90 -33.09
C ALA A 872 23.66 -3.63 -31.94
N GLU A 873 23.06 -4.70 -31.41
CA GLU A 873 23.67 -5.50 -30.34
C GLU A 873 24.97 -6.18 -30.78
N TYR A 874 24.99 -6.82 -31.96
CA TYR A 874 26.22 -7.39 -32.52
C TYR A 874 27.23 -6.30 -32.88
N GLY A 875 26.77 -5.11 -33.28
CA GLY A 875 27.59 -3.92 -33.49
C GLY A 875 28.31 -3.49 -32.21
N ASN A 876 27.63 -3.52 -31.06
CA ASN A 876 28.23 -3.24 -29.75
C ASN A 876 29.28 -4.29 -29.39
N MET A 877 29.00 -5.58 -29.58
CA MET A 877 29.98 -6.65 -29.34
C MET A 877 31.25 -6.49 -30.21
N ILE A 878 31.09 -6.15 -31.49
CA ILE A 878 32.21 -5.89 -32.39
C ILE A 878 33.00 -4.67 -31.91
N THR A 879 32.32 -3.58 -31.51
CA THR A 879 32.95 -2.35 -31.03
C THR A 879 33.79 -2.60 -29.79
N VAL A 880 33.22 -3.29 -28.79
CA VAL A 880 33.92 -3.64 -27.56
C VAL A 880 35.08 -4.61 -27.84
N GLY A 881 34.91 -5.57 -28.75
CA GLY A 881 36.00 -6.45 -29.22
C GLY A 881 37.13 -5.71 -29.93
N CYS A 882 36.81 -4.69 -30.72
CA CYS A 882 37.80 -3.80 -31.35
C CYS A 882 38.60 -3.03 -30.30
N VAL A 883 37.92 -2.44 -29.31
CA VAL A 883 38.57 -1.72 -28.20
C VAL A 883 39.46 -2.67 -27.39
N ALA A 884 38.97 -3.86 -27.05
CA ALA A 884 39.77 -4.90 -26.38
C ALA A 884 41.04 -5.23 -27.17
N THR A 885 40.89 -5.40 -28.48
CA THR A 885 42.01 -5.76 -29.37
C THR A 885 43.07 -4.67 -29.40
N LEU A 886 42.68 -3.40 -29.46
CA LEU A 886 43.61 -2.25 -29.44
C LEU A 886 44.30 -2.10 -28.09
N LEU A 887 43.54 -2.21 -27.00
CA LEU A 887 44.03 -1.93 -25.65
C LEU A 887 44.83 -3.08 -25.06
N PHE A 888 44.47 -4.33 -25.35
CA PHE A 888 45.04 -5.49 -24.66
C PHE A 888 45.84 -6.44 -25.57
N LEU A 889 45.48 -6.56 -26.85
CA LEU A 889 46.03 -7.57 -27.76
C LEU A 889 46.90 -6.97 -28.88
N GLY A 890 47.52 -5.81 -28.64
CA GLY A 890 48.44 -5.17 -29.58
C GLY A 890 47.84 -4.74 -30.92
N GLY A 891 46.52 -4.55 -31.03
CA GLY A 891 45.86 -4.01 -32.21
C GLY A 891 46.15 -4.79 -33.49
N TRP A 892 46.57 -4.08 -34.54
CA TRP A 892 46.89 -4.61 -35.87
C TRP A 892 48.28 -5.29 -35.98
N THR A 893 49.03 -5.39 -34.89
CA THR A 893 50.36 -6.01 -34.90
C THR A 893 50.27 -7.54 -34.91
N SER A 894 51.28 -8.22 -35.46
CA SER A 894 51.35 -9.68 -35.43
C SER A 894 51.55 -10.20 -34.00
N PRO A 895 50.94 -11.32 -33.59
CA PRO A 895 51.26 -12.01 -32.33
C PRO A 895 52.72 -12.43 -32.21
N PHE A 896 53.43 -12.51 -33.33
CA PHE A 896 54.86 -12.85 -33.40
C PHE A 896 55.77 -11.61 -33.41
N GLY A 897 55.21 -10.40 -33.30
CA GLY A 897 55.99 -9.15 -33.33
C GLY A 897 56.82 -9.03 -34.60
N ASP A 898 58.05 -8.51 -34.46
CA ASP A 898 59.01 -8.34 -35.56
C ASP A 898 59.75 -9.63 -35.96
N LEU A 899 59.39 -10.80 -35.40
CA LEU A 899 60.02 -12.09 -35.70
C LEU A 899 59.73 -12.60 -37.12
N ILE A 900 58.70 -12.08 -37.78
CA ILE A 900 58.35 -12.40 -39.17
C ILE A 900 58.67 -11.17 -40.02
N PRO A 901 59.61 -11.24 -40.99
CA PRO A 901 59.93 -10.10 -41.82
C PRO A 901 58.71 -9.65 -42.64
N PRO A 902 58.49 -8.34 -42.80
CA PRO A 902 57.35 -7.82 -43.54
C PRO A 902 57.34 -8.38 -44.97
N PRO A 903 56.19 -8.85 -45.47
CA PRO A 903 56.11 -9.41 -46.83
C PRO A 903 56.49 -8.36 -47.87
N GLN A 904 57.36 -8.73 -48.81
CA GLN A 904 57.91 -7.82 -49.83
C GLN A 904 56.87 -7.33 -50.85
N ASN A 905 55.73 -8.03 -50.96
CA ASN A 905 54.63 -7.62 -51.83
C ASN A 905 53.81 -6.52 -51.14
N ILE A 906 53.74 -5.34 -51.76
CA ILE A 906 53.04 -4.15 -51.26
C ILE A 906 51.58 -4.43 -50.87
N VAL A 907 50.87 -5.26 -51.64
CA VAL A 907 49.47 -5.62 -51.36
C VAL A 907 49.38 -6.50 -50.12
N VAL A 908 50.27 -7.49 -50.00
CA VAL A 908 50.30 -8.39 -48.84
C VAL A 908 50.71 -7.62 -47.58
N HIS A 909 51.66 -6.70 -47.69
CA HIS A 909 52.07 -5.82 -46.60
C HIS A 909 50.93 -4.95 -46.05
N ALA A 910 50.05 -4.46 -46.93
CA ALA A 910 48.87 -3.70 -46.52
C ALA A 910 47.76 -4.57 -45.89
N LEU A 911 47.61 -5.83 -46.33
CA LEU A 911 46.55 -6.72 -45.86
C LEU A 911 46.88 -7.43 -44.54
N VAL A 912 48.15 -7.68 -44.23
CA VAL A 912 48.56 -8.42 -43.02
C VAL A 912 48.11 -7.75 -41.71
N PRO A 913 48.25 -6.43 -41.50
CA PRO A 913 47.78 -5.77 -40.28
C PRO A 913 46.25 -5.84 -40.13
N ILE A 914 45.51 -5.71 -41.24
CA ILE A 914 44.05 -5.82 -41.27
C ILE A 914 43.63 -7.24 -40.88
N PHE A 915 44.30 -8.25 -41.45
CA PHE A 915 44.05 -9.66 -41.14
C PHE A 915 44.23 -9.94 -39.64
N TRP A 916 45.34 -9.50 -39.04
CA TRP A 916 45.59 -9.76 -37.62
C TRP A 916 44.62 -9.04 -36.70
N PHE A 917 44.24 -7.80 -37.03
CA PHE A 917 43.23 -7.08 -36.27
C PHE A 917 41.89 -7.81 -36.31
N VAL A 918 41.42 -8.17 -37.51
CA VAL A 918 40.16 -8.88 -37.71
C VAL A 918 40.19 -10.26 -37.01
N ALA A 919 41.26 -11.04 -37.17
CA ALA A 919 41.39 -12.35 -36.54
C ALA A 919 41.29 -12.28 -35.00
N LYS A 920 41.88 -11.26 -34.37
CA LYS A 920 41.78 -11.05 -32.91
C LYS A 920 40.38 -10.65 -32.49
N VAL A 921 39.73 -9.74 -33.22
CA VAL A 921 38.31 -9.38 -32.97
C VAL A 921 37.42 -10.63 -33.07
N PHE A 922 37.60 -11.47 -34.09
CA PHE A 922 36.88 -12.73 -34.22
C PHE A 922 37.14 -13.70 -33.06
N SER A 923 38.38 -13.77 -32.55
CA SER A 923 38.70 -14.59 -31.37
C SER A 923 37.95 -14.11 -30.11
N PHE A 924 37.80 -12.80 -29.94
CA PHE A 924 37.03 -12.21 -28.83
C PHE A 924 35.54 -12.50 -28.98
N LEU A 925 34.99 -12.36 -30.19
CA LEU A 925 33.60 -12.71 -30.49
C LEU A 925 33.32 -14.20 -30.28
N PHE A 926 34.25 -15.08 -30.66
CA PHE A 926 34.15 -16.51 -30.41
C PHE A 926 34.10 -16.81 -28.91
N LEU A 927 34.98 -16.18 -28.11
CA LEU A 927 34.96 -16.32 -26.66
C LEU A 927 33.61 -15.90 -26.07
N TYR A 928 33.05 -14.79 -26.56
CA TYR A 928 31.71 -14.33 -26.21
C TYR A 928 30.61 -15.35 -26.56
N ILE A 929 30.64 -15.94 -27.75
CA ILE A 929 29.63 -16.92 -28.12
C ILE A 929 29.79 -18.19 -27.26
N TRP A 930 31.02 -18.57 -26.95
CA TRP A 930 31.33 -19.75 -26.17
C TRP A 930 30.91 -19.63 -24.70
N VAL A 931 31.25 -18.52 -24.03
CA VAL A 931 30.87 -18.26 -22.63
C VAL A 931 29.34 -18.21 -22.49
N ARG A 932 28.66 -17.57 -23.44
CA ARG A 932 27.18 -17.55 -23.51
C ARG A 932 26.58 -18.96 -23.59
N GLY A 933 27.21 -19.87 -24.34
CA GLY A 933 26.72 -21.24 -24.51
C GLY A 933 27.08 -22.20 -23.37
N THR A 934 27.99 -21.81 -22.47
CA THR A 934 28.55 -22.72 -21.45
C THR A 934 28.17 -22.37 -20.02
N LEU A 935 27.99 -21.08 -19.69
CA LEU A 935 27.67 -20.67 -18.33
C LEU A 935 26.17 -20.47 -18.11
N PRO A 936 25.62 -20.90 -16.96
CA PRO A 936 24.25 -20.58 -16.59
C PRO A 936 24.11 -19.08 -16.29
N ARG A 937 22.89 -18.55 -16.40
CA ARG A 937 22.59 -17.17 -16.03
C ARG A 937 22.82 -16.96 -14.53
N PHE A 938 23.42 -15.83 -14.16
CA PHE A 938 23.57 -15.46 -12.76
C PHE A 938 22.33 -14.70 -12.26
N ARG A 939 21.99 -14.90 -10.99
CA ARG A 939 20.92 -14.16 -10.33
C ARG A 939 21.36 -12.71 -10.08
N TYR A 940 20.41 -11.78 -10.14
CA TYR A 940 20.68 -10.34 -10.01
C TYR A 940 21.46 -9.95 -8.74
N ASP A 941 21.15 -10.55 -7.60
CA ASP A 941 21.85 -10.33 -6.33
C ASP A 941 23.32 -10.78 -6.38
N GLN A 942 23.58 -11.92 -7.03
CA GLN A 942 24.93 -12.44 -7.25
C GLN A 942 25.74 -11.53 -8.17
N LEU A 943 25.11 -11.06 -9.25
CA LEU A 943 25.68 -10.09 -10.18
C LEU A 943 26.04 -8.79 -9.47
N MET A 944 25.13 -8.26 -8.65
CA MET A 944 25.38 -7.03 -7.91
C MET A 944 26.47 -7.17 -6.85
N GLY A 945 26.49 -8.31 -6.15
CA GLY A 945 27.59 -8.66 -5.25
C GLY A 945 28.92 -8.73 -6.00
N PHE A 946 28.95 -9.36 -7.17
CA PHE A 946 30.15 -9.52 -7.99
C PHE A 946 30.68 -8.16 -8.50
N GLY A 947 29.82 -7.29 -9.01
CA GLY A 947 30.21 -5.93 -9.44
C GLY A 947 30.79 -5.10 -8.30
N TRP A 948 29.98 -4.87 -7.25
CA TRP A 948 30.35 -3.95 -6.16
C TRP A 948 31.40 -4.48 -5.19
N LYS A 949 31.36 -5.77 -4.85
CA LYS A 949 32.26 -6.35 -3.83
C LYS A 949 33.52 -6.98 -4.41
N PHE A 950 33.53 -7.31 -5.71
CA PHE A 950 34.67 -8.00 -6.34
C PHE A 950 35.31 -7.18 -7.45
N LEU A 951 34.59 -6.87 -8.54
CA LEU A 951 35.19 -6.19 -9.70
C LEU A 951 35.76 -4.81 -9.34
N LEU A 952 34.99 -4.00 -8.62
CA LEU A 952 35.39 -2.63 -8.28
C LEU A 952 36.63 -2.58 -7.35
N PRO A 953 36.68 -3.31 -6.21
CA PRO A 953 37.88 -3.32 -5.37
C PRO A 953 39.12 -3.89 -6.08
N VAL A 954 38.95 -4.94 -6.89
CA VAL A 954 40.06 -5.55 -7.63
C VAL A 954 40.59 -4.60 -8.71
N ALA A 955 39.72 -3.82 -9.36
CA ALA A 955 40.13 -2.77 -10.30
C ALA A 955 40.99 -1.69 -9.63
N MET A 956 40.57 -1.22 -8.44
CA MET A 956 41.34 -0.25 -7.67
C MET A 956 42.70 -0.81 -7.24
N LEU A 957 42.74 -2.07 -6.77
CA LEU A 957 44.00 -2.74 -6.41
C LEU A 957 44.93 -2.89 -7.62
N ASN A 958 44.39 -3.20 -8.81
CA ASN A 958 45.19 -3.28 -10.03
C ASN A 958 45.83 -1.93 -10.38
N ILE A 959 45.10 -0.82 -10.23
CA ILE A 959 45.64 0.54 -10.47
C ILE A 959 46.76 0.85 -9.47
N VAL A 960 46.54 0.59 -8.18
CA VAL A 960 47.55 0.82 -7.13
C VAL A 960 48.78 -0.04 -7.38
N GLY A 961 48.60 -1.33 -7.67
CA GLY A 961 49.69 -2.26 -7.97
C GLY A 961 50.49 -1.83 -9.21
N THR A 962 49.80 -1.43 -10.28
CA THR A 962 50.45 -0.90 -11.49
C THR A 962 51.25 0.36 -11.19
N SER A 963 50.69 1.28 -10.43
CA SER A 963 51.35 2.53 -10.03
C SER A 963 52.60 2.27 -9.19
N LEU A 964 52.53 1.31 -8.26
CA LEU A 964 53.69 0.93 -7.43
C LEU A 964 54.79 0.28 -8.27
N VAL A 965 54.46 -0.60 -9.21
CA VAL A 965 55.44 -1.21 -10.11
C VAL A 965 56.13 -0.13 -10.96
N LEU A 966 55.37 0.80 -11.54
CA LEU A 966 55.92 1.92 -12.32
C LEU A 966 56.69 2.95 -11.48
N ALA A 967 56.50 2.99 -10.17
CA ALA A 967 57.29 3.85 -9.28
C ALA A 967 58.61 3.19 -8.83
N LEU A 968 58.67 1.85 -8.88
CA LEU A 968 59.85 1.07 -8.46
C LEU A 968 60.80 0.75 -9.62
N PHE A 969 60.30 0.77 -10.86
CA PHE A 969 61.04 0.53 -12.11
C PHE A 969 60.88 1.74 -13.02
#